data_AF-A0A535JPF7-F1
#
_entry.id   AF-A0A535JPF7-F1
#
_cell.length_a   1.000
_cell.length_b   1.000
_cell.length_c   1.000
_cell.angle_alpha   90.00
_cell.angle_beta   90.00
_cell.angle_gamma   90.00
#
_symmetry.space_group_name_H-M   'P 1'
#
loop_
_entity.id
_entity.type
_entity.pdbx_description
1 polymer ?
#
loop_
_entity_poly.entity_id
_entity_poly.type
_entity_poly.pdbx_seq_one_letter_code
_entity_poly.pdbx_strand_id
1 'polypeptide(L)'
;MWRLRWPALAAILAVGLATGVTTTPGIAEVGVTAPAGCQLSSAGSPIQHVVYLQFDNTHYLRDNSSVASDLEQMPHLLNFLTSNGTLFTNDHTILISHTAGGILSTMTGLYPDRQGVTVSNSYFYQPPSKVPAFSTAFKYWTDLVDDATGLNDALPNMITDGQKTTPAPWVPFTRAGCDFGAISLANIELENTGTGPFGDMSEAFGTGSPEWSQAVASNAAPSGTAARAKALTDYVGIAIHCGSGGGICARNATNITNSRADRLPDEPGTYLGYQALFGGKYVNPAINNGAASVNNMSGAPVTDPFGQPGFPGFDGAFATNTLGYLAQMQESGIPVTYGYISDAHDNHTSAFPAPFNPNFPRASGPGESDSVAQLKAYDEAFKLFFERLAADGIDKSNTMFVVTVDEGDRYAGGVGIPQADGTLGYAHSNCAWTTTPACPPNQIGEVNLNIKSKLPAGEPSFVLHSDSAPTFYVNGQPDRTDPTLRKLERDVAALNAIDPYAGPTAAPVFVRMADAVGQKALHMVNSDPARTPSFTGFGNPDYFITSSNSGPNCGSNPCIDYHFAWSHGDIQPEIGTTWVGFVGPGIANNGVDSSTWTDHTNVRPTMLSLLGLVDDYRHDGRVLVEALDKHAIPQALYEHRNTTGDLGAIYEQLNAPFGQFGMDTLTASTRAVTSTDESVYSSIESSIDSLTTQRDALALKISSALDGAAFNNQMIKEKDAKEWIAQAQSLLDQAAALAA
;
A
#
# COMPACT_ATOMS: atom_id res chain seq x y z
N MET A 1 12.81 1.20 -42.68
CA MET A 1 13.33 0.26 -43.70
C MET A 1 14.62 -0.37 -43.18
N TRP A 2 14.58 -1.64 -42.78
CA TRP A 2 15.55 -2.70 -43.07
C TRP A 2 15.18 -3.93 -42.22
N ARG A 3 14.88 -5.03 -42.92
CA ARG A 3 14.57 -6.38 -42.41
C ARG A 3 15.85 -7.21 -42.41
N LEU A 4 16.08 -8.11 -41.46
CA LEU A 4 16.79 -9.40 -41.66
C LEU A 4 16.58 -10.28 -40.41
N ARG A 5 15.71 -11.31 -40.45
CA ARG A 5 15.92 -12.71 -40.90
C ARG A 5 16.70 -13.58 -39.90
N TRP A 6 15.98 -14.45 -39.20
CA TRP A 6 16.47 -15.70 -38.56
C TRP A 6 16.99 -16.71 -39.59
N PRO A 7 17.79 -17.71 -39.14
CA PRO A 7 17.30 -19.09 -39.21
C PRO A 7 17.69 -20.04 -38.06
N ALA A 8 16.74 -20.94 -37.74
CA ALA A 8 16.81 -22.40 -37.56
C ALA A 8 17.78 -23.09 -36.54
N LEU A 9 17.14 -23.79 -35.59
CA LEU A 9 17.32 -25.18 -35.10
C LEU A 9 18.65 -25.92 -35.37
N ALA A 10 19.23 -26.47 -34.28
CA ALA A 10 19.81 -27.81 -34.24
C ALA A 10 19.74 -28.41 -32.82
N ALA A 11 19.36 -29.67 -32.74
CA ALA A 11 19.24 -30.49 -31.53
C ALA A 11 20.53 -31.28 -31.23
N ILE A 12 20.51 -31.99 -30.08
CA ILE A 12 21.25 -33.22 -29.71
C ILE A 12 22.43 -33.01 -28.72
N LEU A 13 22.30 -33.44 -27.44
CA LEU A 13 22.65 -34.77 -26.88
C LEU A 13 22.81 -34.67 -25.35
N ALA A 14 22.01 -35.47 -24.64
CA ALA A 14 22.14 -35.72 -23.20
C ALA A 14 23.27 -36.71 -22.91
N VAL A 15 24.10 -36.43 -21.90
CA VAL A 15 24.94 -37.42 -21.22
C VAL A 15 24.80 -37.20 -19.72
N GLY A 16 24.25 -38.21 -19.04
CA GLY A 16 24.02 -38.22 -17.61
C GLY A 16 25.28 -38.53 -16.81
N LEU A 17 25.35 -37.94 -15.61
CA LEU A 17 26.22 -38.37 -14.53
C LEU A 17 25.37 -38.49 -13.26
N ALA A 18 25.20 -39.73 -12.81
CA ALA A 18 24.53 -40.09 -11.59
C ALA A 18 25.37 -39.69 -10.37
N THR A 19 24.78 -39.00 -9.40
CA THR A 19 25.29 -38.92 -8.03
C THR A 19 24.16 -39.29 -7.08
N GLY A 20 24.45 -40.22 -6.17
CA GLY A 20 23.48 -40.90 -5.33
C GLY A 20 22.91 -40.00 -4.24
N VAL A 21 21.58 -39.96 -4.18
CA VAL A 21 20.82 -39.33 -3.10
C VAL A 21 20.58 -40.37 -2.01
N THR A 22 21.03 -40.07 -0.80
CA THR A 22 20.68 -40.78 0.43
C THR A 22 19.20 -40.53 0.74
N THR A 23 18.41 -41.60 0.74
CA THR A 23 16.98 -41.57 1.06
C THR A 23 16.76 -41.29 2.54
N THR A 24 16.25 -40.10 2.88
CA THR A 24 15.51 -39.86 4.12
C THR A 24 14.12 -40.51 4.01
N PRO A 25 13.56 -41.09 5.09
CA PRO A 25 12.24 -41.70 5.03
C PRO A 25 11.18 -40.60 4.86
N GLY A 26 10.45 -40.67 3.75
CA GLY A 26 9.33 -39.79 3.46
C GLY A 26 8.21 -39.93 4.49
N ILE A 27 7.78 -38.79 5.03
CA ILE A 27 6.52 -38.67 5.74
C ILE A 27 5.43 -38.93 4.69
N ALA A 28 4.55 -39.89 4.96
CA ALA A 28 3.40 -40.16 4.10
C ALA A 28 2.52 -38.91 4.04
N GLU A 29 2.32 -38.36 2.84
CA GLU A 29 1.29 -37.36 2.58
C GLU A 29 -0.08 -37.98 2.89
N VAL A 30 -0.70 -37.50 3.97
CA VAL A 30 -2.12 -37.70 4.17
C VAL A 30 -2.83 -36.84 3.13
N GLY A 31 -3.30 -37.47 2.05
CA GLY A 31 -4.20 -36.83 1.09
C GLY A 31 -5.47 -36.40 1.80
N VAL A 32 -5.52 -35.14 2.24
CA VAL A 32 -6.74 -34.50 2.72
C VAL A 32 -7.60 -34.24 1.49
N THR A 33 -8.77 -34.86 1.45
CA THR A 33 -9.80 -34.56 0.44
C THR A 33 -10.26 -33.12 0.67
N ALA A 34 -10.17 -32.27 -0.36
CA ALA A 34 -10.61 -30.89 -0.29
C ALA A 34 -12.08 -30.82 0.18
N PRO A 35 -12.41 -30.04 1.22
CA PRO A 35 -13.78 -29.89 1.65
C PRO A 35 -14.65 -29.31 0.53
N ALA A 36 -15.90 -29.77 0.43
CA ALA A 36 -16.86 -29.22 -0.51
C ALA A 36 -17.42 -27.90 0.05
N GLY A 37 -16.90 -26.77 -0.45
CA GLY A 37 -17.37 -25.41 -0.13
C GLY A 37 -16.43 -24.61 0.77
N CYS A 38 -16.55 -23.29 0.71
CA CYS A 38 -15.73 -22.32 1.44
C CYS A 38 -15.73 -22.58 2.96
N GLN A 39 -14.54 -22.60 3.56
CA GLN A 39 -14.34 -22.80 5.00
C GLN A 39 -13.65 -21.57 5.62
N LEU A 40 -14.44 -20.61 6.11
CA LEU A 40 -13.98 -19.51 6.95
C LEU A 40 -14.37 -19.81 8.39
N SER A 41 -13.62 -20.66 9.10
CA SER A 41 -13.87 -20.80 10.53
C SER A 41 -12.68 -21.34 11.31
N SER A 42 -12.24 -20.56 12.29
CA SER A 42 -11.72 -21.14 13.53
C SER A 42 -12.85 -21.94 14.21
N ALA A 43 -12.51 -23.03 14.91
CA ALA A 43 -13.51 -23.95 15.45
C ALA A 43 -14.58 -23.23 16.31
N GLY A 44 -15.83 -23.18 15.82
CA GLY A 44 -16.97 -22.58 16.52
C GLY A 44 -17.28 -21.11 16.15
N SER A 45 -16.53 -20.50 15.23
CA SER A 45 -16.82 -19.15 14.71
C SER A 45 -18.05 -19.14 13.78
N PRO A 46 -18.97 -18.16 13.89
CA PRO A 46 -20.10 -18.00 12.97
C PRO A 46 -19.75 -17.16 11.72
N ILE A 47 -18.49 -16.75 11.55
CA ILE A 47 -18.05 -15.97 10.38
C ILE A 47 -18.30 -16.77 9.11
N GLN A 48 -18.94 -16.15 8.13
CA GLN A 48 -19.22 -16.68 6.80
C GLN A 48 -18.74 -15.72 5.70
N HIS A 49 -18.54 -14.45 6.05
CA HIS A 49 -18.19 -13.39 5.12
C HIS A 49 -17.05 -12.53 5.67
N VAL A 50 -16.26 -11.98 4.76
CA VAL A 50 -15.23 -10.97 5.03
C VAL A 50 -15.48 -9.79 4.11
N VAL A 51 -15.59 -8.61 4.70
CA VAL A 51 -15.62 -7.33 4.01
C VAL A 51 -14.42 -6.52 4.48
N TYR A 52 -13.45 -6.34 3.60
CA TYR A 52 -12.28 -5.51 3.84
C TYR A 52 -12.39 -4.23 3.02
N LEU A 53 -12.20 -3.09 3.67
CA LEU A 53 -12.23 -1.78 3.06
C LEU A 53 -10.98 -1.01 3.41
N GLN A 54 -10.44 -0.37 2.39
CA GLN A 54 -9.21 0.39 2.45
C GLN A 54 -9.49 1.76 1.85
N PHE A 55 -9.43 2.79 2.67
CA PHE A 55 -9.49 4.15 2.18
C PHE A 55 -8.12 4.60 1.71
N ASP A 56 -8.14 5.51 0.75
CA ASP A 56 -7.07 6.44 0.43
C ASP A 56 -7.19 7.64 1.38
N ASN A 57 -6.13 7.91 2.15
CA ASN A 57 -5.86 9.18 2.86
C ASN A 57 -7.03 9.74 3.68
N THR A 58 -7.89 8.89 4.23
CA THR A 58 -9.08 9.29 5.00
C THR A 58 -8.75 9.48 6.48
N HIS A 59 -9.07 10.65 7.03
CA HIS A 59 -8.62 11.03 8.37
C HIS A 59 -9.65 10.78 9.48
N TYR A 60 -9.17 10.17 10.57
CA TYR A 60 -9.89 10.18 11.85
C TYR A 60 -9.71 11.50 12.61
N LEU A 61 -8.50 12.07 12.56
CA LEU A 61 -8.16 13.34 13.19
C LEU A 61 -8.65 14.52 12.33
N ARG A 62 -8.78 15.70 12.95
CA ARG A 62 -9.22 16.92 12.26
C ARG A 62 -8.02 17.69 11.73
N ASP A 63 -7.94 17.89 10.42
CA ASP A 63 -6.91 18.74 9.78
C ASP A 63 -7.05 20.21 10.16
N ASN A 64 -8.31 20.63 10.32
CA ASN A 64 -8.67 21.93 10.85
C ASN A 64 -9.57 21.73 12.06
N SER A 65 -9.16 22.22 13.22
CA SER A 65 -9.92 22.08 14.48
C SER A 65 -11.39 22.52 14.42
N SER A 66 -11.74 23.42 13.48
CA SER A 66 -13.11 23.93 13.28
C SER A 66 -13.93 23.13 12.28
N VAL A 67 -13.33 22.17 11.58
CA VAL A 67 -13.97 21.28 10.61
C VAL A 67 -14.01 19.87 11.21
N ALA A 68 -15.09 19.14 10.99
CA ALA A 68 -15.17 17.75 11.41
C ALA A 68 -14.17 16.90 10.59
N SER A 69 -13.62 15.83 11.18
CA SER A 69 -12.76 14.91 10.42
C SER A 69 -13.56 14.14 9.38
N ASP A 70 -12.89 13.44 8.47
CA ASP A 70 -13.57 12.68 7.41
C ASP A 70 -14.52 11.63 7.99
N LEU A 71 -14.07 10.89 9.01
CA LEU A 71 -14.92 9.91 9.69
C LEU A 71 -16.06 10.56 10.49
N GLU A 72 -15.87 11.73 11.10
CA GLU A 72 -16.97 12.46 11.75
C GLU A 72 -18.03 12.91 10.74
N GLN A 73 -17.63 13.16 9.49
CA GLN A 73 -18.52 13.49 8.37
C GLN A 73 -19.16 12.25 7.71
N MET A 74 -18.73 11.04 8.08
CA MET A 74 -19.31 9.74 7.71
C MET A 74 -19.92 9.01 8.92
N PRO A 75 -20.93 9.58 9.61
CA PRO A 75 -21.46 9.04 10.85
C PRO A 75 -22.03 7.61 10.72
N HIS A 76 -22.51 7.14 9.57
CA HIS A 76 -23.00 5.76 9.44
C HIS A 76 -21.85 4.75 9.55
N LEU A 77 -20.69 5.06 8.96
CA LEU A 77 -19.48 4.24 9.11
C LEU A 77 -18.92 4.37 10.53
N LEU A 78 -18.70 5.60 11.01
CA LEU A 78 -18.09 5.82 12.33
C LEU A 78 -18.93 5.19 13.46
N ASN A 79 -20.25 5.36 13.44
CA ASN A 79 -21.13 4.73 14.43
C ASN A 79 -21.14 3.20 14.27
N PHE A 80 -21.06 2.68 13.05
CA PHE A 80 -20.97 1.23 12.84
C PHE A 80 -19.71 0.65 13.48
N LEU A 81 -18.55 1.27 13.27
CA LEU A 81 -17.28 0.82 13.86
C LEU A 81 -17.30 0.94 15.39
N THR A 82 -17.66 2.11 15.91
CA THR A 82 -17.59 2.42 17.35
C THR A 82 -18.69 1.79 18.20
N SER A 83 -19.83 1.42 17.61
CA SER A 83 -20.93 0.79 18.35
C SER A 83 -20.91 -0.74 18.31
N ASN A 84 -20.12 -1.34 17.41
CA ASN A 84 -20.18 -2.78 17.14
C ASN A 84 -18.83 -3.49 17.22
N GLY A 85 -17.74 -2.79 17.53
CA GLY A 85 -16.41 -3.36 17.55
C GLY A 85 -15.38 -2.44 18.19
N THR A 86 -14.16 -2.50 17.68
CA THR A 86 -13.04 -1.69 18.17
C THR A 86 -12.46 -0.87 17.03
N LEU A 87 -12.34 0.44 17.24
CA LEU A 87 -11.68 1.40 16.35
C LEU A 87 -10.39 1.87 17.03
N PHE A 88 -9.25 1.44 16.51
CA PHE A 88 -7.94 1.92 16.93
C PHE A 88 -7.62 3.22 16.19
N THR A 89 -7.25 4.27 16.91
CA THR A 89 -6.93 5.60 16.34
C THR A 89 -5.49 6.01 16.57
N ASN A 90 -4.68 5.05 16.99
CA ASN A 90 -3.23 5.14 17.19
C ASN A 90 -2.57 3.98 16.43
N ASP A 91 -3.11 3.72 15.24
CA ASP A 91 -2.55 2.82 14.24
C ASP A 91 -1.49 3.57 13.45
N HIS A 92 -0.53 2.88 12.84
CA HIS A 92 0.55 3.51 12.09
C HIS A 92 0.79 2.82 10.75
N THR A 93 1.14 3.61 9.74
CA THR A 93 1.49 3.11 8.41
C THR A 93 2.97 2.75 8.32
N ILE A 94 3.45 2.46 7.12
CA ILE A 94 4.85 2.12 6.80
C ILE A 94 5.64 3.35 6.33
N LEU A 95 6.94 3.21 6.10
CA LEU A 95 7.77 4.25 5.48
C LEU A 95 8.41 3.76 4.17
N ILE A 96 8.41 4.54 3.09
CA ILE A 96 7.64 5.79 2.87
C ILE A 96 6.18 5.41 2.69
N SER A 97 5.26 6.04 3.42
CA SER A 97 3.84 5.74 3.25
C SER A 97 3.40 6.18 1.86
N HIS A 98 2.82 5.26 1.08
CA HIS A 98 1.93 5.63 -0.02
C HIS A 98 0.88 4.55 -0.19
N THR A 99 -0.20 4.88 -0.92
CA THR A 99 -1.23 3.96 -1.41
C THR A 99 -0.73 2.52 -1.60
N ALA A 100 0.18 2.24 -2.55
CA ALA A 100 0.58 0.87 -2.81
C ALA A 100 1.28 0.20 -1.60
N GLY A 101 2.24 0.85 -0.94
CA GLY A 101 2.95 0.24 0.19
C GLY A 101 2.08 0.05 1.43
N GLY A 102 1.22 1.01 1.75
CA GLY A 102 0.27 0.96 2.87
C GLY A 102 -0.75 -0.17 2.69
N ILE A 103 -1.34 -0.28 1.49
CA ILE A 103 -2.26 -1.36 1.12
C ILE A 103 -1.57 -2.71 1.19
N LEU A 104 -0.40 -2.86 0.56
CA LEU A 104 0.35 -4.11 0.52
C LEU A 104 0.75 -4.59 1.92
N SER A 105 1.17 -3.68 2.79
CA SER A 105 1.57 -4.03 4.16
C SER A 105 0.38 -4.49 5.00
N THR A 106 -0.80 -3.89 4.79
CA THR A 106 -2.04 -4.31 5.47
C THR A 106 -2.54 -5.67 4.97
N MET A 107 -2.45 -5.93 3.67
CA MET A 107 -2.90 -7.19 3.08
C MET A 107 -1.95 -8.36 3.34
N THR A 108 -0.64 -8.11 3.40
CA THR A 108 0.37 -9.16 3.60
C THR A 108 0.78 -9.31 5.07
N GLY A 109 0.61 -8.29 5.90
CA GLY A 109 1.20 -8.30 7.23
C GLY A 109 2.74 -8.25 7.22
N LEU A 110 3.34 -7.75 6.13
CA LEU A 110 4.79 -7.64 5.94
C LEU A 110 5.20 -6.17 5.79
N TYR A 111 6.38 -5.81 6.29
CA TYR A 111 6.96 -4.51 5.99
C TYR A 111 7.53 -4.44 4.57
N PRO A 112 7.75 -3.22 4.04
CA PRO A 112 8.15 -3.02 2.65
C PRO A 112 9.41 -3.75 2.18
N ASP A 113 10.39 -3.95 3.06
CA ASP A 113 11.59 -4.72 2.80
C ASP A 113 11.31 -6.21 2.50
N ARG A 114 10.24 -6.77 3.07
CA ARG A 114 9.87 -8.18 2.91
C ARG A 114 8.79 -8.45 1.86
N GLN A 115 8.05 -7.41 1.43
CA GLN A 115 7.10 -7.50 0.32
C GLN A 115 7.62 -6.93 -1.01
N GLY A 116 8.62 -6.05 -0.97
CA GLY A 116 9.38 -5.60 -2.14
C GLY A 116 9.21 -4.13 -2.53
N VAL A 117 8.17 -3.45 -2.07
CA VAL A 117 7.81 -2.10 -2.48
C VAL A 117 8.19 -1.05 -1.42
N THR A 118 9.47 -0.66 -1.36
CA THR A 118 10.07 0.17 -0.28
C THR A 118 9.95 1.69 -0.45
N VAL A 119 9.40 2.17 -1.57
CA VAL A 119 9.09 3.59 -1.85
C VAL A 119 7.58 3.78 -2.10
N SER A 120 6.82 2.68 -2.08
CA SER A 120 5.36 2.60 -2.14
C SER A 120 4.70 2.80 -3.52
N ASN A 121 4.61 3.98 -4.13
CA ASN A 121 3.83 4.12 -5.40
C ASN A 121 4.63 3.88 -6.69
N SER A 122 5.91 4.25 -6.68
CA SER A 122 6.84 3.93 -7.75
C SER A 122 8.27 4.01 -7.22
N TYR A 123 9.24 3.57 -8.01
CA TYR A 123 10.63 3.63 -7.58
C TYR A 123 11.58 3.71 -8.78
N PHE A 124 12.79 4.19 -8.51
CA PHE A 124 13.91 3.95 -9.42
C PHE A 124 14.71 2.74 -8.96
N TYR A 125 15.49 2.17 -9.87
CA TYR A 125 16.43 1.10 -9.57
C TYR A 125 17.70 1.27 -10.41
N GLN A 126 18.77 0.60 -9.99
CA GLN A 126 20.11 0.71 -10.57
C GLN A 126 20.41 -0.49 -11.49
N PRO A 127 20.12 -0.40 -12.80
CA PRO A 127 20.45 -1.47 -13.75
C PRO A 127 21.98 -1.67 -13.85
N PRO A 128 22.47 -2.69 -14.58
CA PRO A 128 23.90 -2.92 -14.78
C PRO A 128 24.67 -1.72 -15.36
N SER A 129 24.00 -0.83 -16.09
CA SER A 129 24.58 0.42 -16.61
C SER A 129 24.87 1.46 -15.53
N LYS A 130 24.29 1.31 -14.32
CA LYS A 130 24.32 2.26 -13.20
C LYS A 130 23.79 3.65 -13.56
N VAL A 131 22.87 3.70 -14.52
CA VAL A 131 22.04 4.86 -14.82
C VAL A 131 20.62 4.49 -14.40
N PRO A 132 20.03 5.19 -13.41
CA PRO A 132 18.75 4.80 -12.84
C PRO A 132 17.65 4.60 -13.90
N ALA A 133 16.88 3.53 -13.73
CA ALA A 133 15.69 3.21 -14.51
C ALA A 133 14.45 3.27 -13.60
N PHE A 134 13.27 3.52 -14.17
CA PHE A 134 12.02 3.71 -13.45
C PHE A 134 11.17 2.45 -13.49
N SER A 135 10.43 2.18 -12.42
CA SER A 135 9.34 1.20 -12.38
C SER A 135 8.17 1.74 -11.57
N THR A 136 6.94 1.50 -12.05
CA THR A 136 5.75 1.63 -11.20
C THR A 136 5.69 0.50 -10.18
N ALA A 137 5.02 0.73 -9.04
CA ALA A 137 4.67 -0.34 -8.11
C ALA A 137 3.32 -0.99 -8.43
N PHE A 138 2.42 -0.27 -9.12
CA PHE A 138 1.08 -0.73 -9.50
C PHE A 138 1.14 -1.69 -10.71
N LYS A 139 1.18 -2.99 -10.41
CA LYS A 139 1.26 -4.09 -11.38
C LYS A 139 0.56 -5.32 -10.82
N TYR A 140 0.18 -6.26 -11.68
CA TYR A 140 -0.32 -7.53 -11.15
C TYR A 140 0.74 -8.25 -10.28
N TRP A 141 0.28 -9.02 -9.28
CA TRP A 141 1.11 -9.61 -8.22
C TRP A 141 2.38 -10.33 -8.70
N THR A 142 2.31 -10.99 -9.85
CA THR A 142 3.41 -11.78 -10.42
C THR A 142 4.26 -11.03 -11.44
N ASP A 143 3.93 -9.77 -11.74
CA ASP A 143 4.64 -9.00 -12.74
C ASP A 143 6.03 -8.60 -12.25
N LEU A 144 6.93 -8.44 -13.22
CA LEU A 144 8.33 -8.09 -12.96
C LEU A 144 8.52 -6.56 -12.90
N VAL A 145 9.74 -6.13 -12.58
CA VAL A 145 10.15 -4.73 -12.73
C VAL A 145 9.99 -4.25 -14.18
N ASP A 146 9.73 -2.95 -14.37
CA ASP A 146 9.53 -2.37 -15.69
C ASP A 146 10.81 -2.39 -16.52
N ASP A 147 11.02 -3.49 -17.21
CA ASP A 147 12.20 -3.72 -18.02
C ASP A 147 11.81 -4.14 -19.43
N ALA A 148 11.82 -3.20 -20.36
CA ALA A 148 11.56 -3.49 -21.77
C ALA A 148 12.58 -4.45 -22.41
N THR A 149 13.70 -4.74 -21.75
CA THR A 149 14.80 -5.59 -22.27
C THR A 149 14.88 -6.96 -21.61
N GLY A 150 14.36 -7.11 -20.39
CA GLY A 150 14.57 -8.27 -19.53
C GLY A 150 16.02 -8.49 -19.06
N LEU A 151 16.87 -7.46 -19.18
CA LEU A 151 18.30 -7.47 -18.83
C LEU A 151 18.68 -6.47 -17.72
N ASN A 152 17.81 -5.52 -17.40
CA ASN A 152 18.01 -4.47 -16.41
C ASN A 152 17.67 -4.95 -15.01
N ASP A 153 16.51 -5.60 -14.84
CA ASP A 153 16.09 -6.27 -13.62
C ASP A 153 15.04 -7.34 -13.99
N ALA A 154 15.33 -8.59 -13.65
CA ALA A 154 14.49 -9.74 -13.97
C ALA A 154 13.71 -10.26 -12.74
N LEU A 155 13.79 -9.54 -11.62
CA LEU A 155 13.14 -9.93 -10.38
C LEU A 155 11.67 -9.46 -10.33
N PRO A 156 10.82 -10.15 -9.55
CA PRO A 156 9.42 -9.74 -9.35
C PRO A 156 9.31 -8.32 -8.78
N ASN A 157 8.22 -7.63 -9.08
CA ASN A 157 7.87 -6.38 -8.40
C ASN A 157 7.62 -6.65 -6.91
N MET A 158 6.74 -7.61 -6.62
CA MET A 158 6.49 -8.16 -5.28
C MET A 158 7.59 -9.14 -4.87
N ILE A 159 8.77 -8.63 -4.50
CA ILE A 159 9.93 -9.46 -4.16
C ILE A 159 10.04 -9.71 -2.65
N THR A 160 10.13 -10.98 -2.27
CA THR A 160 10.34 -11.40 -0.87
C THR A 160 11.75 -11.94 -0.62
N ASP A 161 11.97 -12.48 0.58
CA ASP A 161 13.19 -13.17 0.97
C ASP A 161 13.53 -14.30 -0.01
N GLY A 162 14.78 -14.35 -0.48
CA GLY A 162 15.21 -15.32 -1.49
C GLY A 162 14.92 -14.94 -2.94
N GLN A 163 14.53 -13.68 -3.19
CA GLN A 163 14.31 -13.10 -4.52
C GLN A 163 13.22 -13.83 -5.33
N LYS A 164 12.16 -14.21 -4.63
CA LYS A 164 10.95 -14.84 -5.19
C LYS A 164 9.77 -13.91 -5.11
N THR A 165 8.70 -14.24 -5.84
CA THR A 165 7.43 -13.52 -5.69
C THR A 165 6.90 -13.72 -4.27
N THR A 166 6.53 -12.65 -3.59
CA THR A 166 5.87 -12.68 -2.27
C THR A 166 4.61 -13.54 -2.37
N PRO A 167 4.34 -14.46 -1.41
CA PRO A 167 3.12 -15.27 -1.44
C PRO A 167 1.86 -14.40 -1.42
N ALA A 168 0.85 -14.77 -2.22
CA ALA A 168 -0.26 -13.87 -2.51
C ALA A 168 -1.35 -13.85 -1.43
N PRO A 169 -1.95 -12.69 -1.09
CA PRO A 169 -2.82 -12.55 0.08
C PRO A 169 -4.16 -13.27 -0.07
N TRP A 170 -4.59 -13.58 -1.30
CA TRP A 170 -5.83 -14.33 -1.53
C TRP A 170 -5.68 -15.85 -1.31
N VAL A 171 -4.45 -16.36 -1.26
CA VAL A 171 -4.16 -17.80 -1.29
C VAL A 171 -4.74 -18.58 -0.10
N PRO A 172 -4.64 -18.11 1.16
CA PRO A 172 -5.25 -18.83 2.27
C PRO A 172 -6.78 -18.99 2.11
N PHE A 173 -7.45 -18.01 1.52
CA PHE A 173 -8.88 -18.07 1.27
C PHE A 173 -9.21 -19.04 0.12
N THR A 174 -8.51 -18.94 -1.01
CA THR A 174 -8.79 -19.79 -2.16
C THR A 174 -8.46 -21.25 -1.88
N ARG A 175 -7.39 -21.55 -1.14
CA ARG A 175 -7.10 -22.90 -0.65
C ARG A 175 -8.17 -23.44 0.29
N ALA A 176 -8.79 -22.57 1.10
CA ALA A 176 -9.94 -22.91 1.93
C ALA A 176 -11.26 -23.06 1.15
N GLY A 177 -11.21 -22.98 -0.19
CA GLY A 177 -12.37 -23.15 -1.07
C GLY A 177 -13.23 -21.89 -1.21
N CYS A 178 -12.74 -20.73 -0.77
CA CYS A 178 -13.45 -19.47 -0.81
C CYS A 178 -13.07 -18.66 -2.04
N ASP A 179 -14.06 -18.20 -2.79
CA ASP A 179 -13.82 -17.17 -3.81
C ASP A 179 -13.44 -15.86 -3.12
N PHE A 180 -12.44 -15.18 -3.68
CA PHE A 180 -11.93 -13.89 -3.22
C PHE A 180 -12.15 -12.86 -4.34
N GLY A 181 -12.94 -11.83 -4.07
CA GLY A 181 -13.22 -10.75 -5.01
C GLY A 181 -12.59 -9.43 -4.56
N ALA A 182 -12.10 -8.65 -5.51
CA ALA A 182 -11.49 -7.35 -5.22
C ALA A 182 -11.85 -6.28 -6.25
N ILE A 183 -11.87 -5.02 -5.79
CA ILE A 183 -11.92 -3.83 -6.64
C ILE A 183 -10.95 -2.74 -6.16
N SER A 184 -10.13 -2.26 -7.09
CA SER A 184 -9.20 -1.12 -7.00
C SER A 184 -8.08 -1.21 -5.96
N LEU A 185 -7.64 -2.41 -5.57
CA LEU A 185 -6.57 -2.57 -4.58
C LEU A 185 -5.20 -2.84 -5.21
N ALA A 186 -4.14 -2.49 -4.49
CA ALA A 186 -2.78 -2.65 -5.00
C ALA A 186 -2.44 -4.11 -5.32
N ASN A 187 -2.15 -4.37 -6.59
CA ASN A 187 -1.49 -5.54 -7.15
C ASN A 187 -2.25 -6.88 -7.08
N ILE A 188 -3.48 -6.91 -6.55
CA ILE A 188 -4.30 -8.14 -6.54
C ILE A 188 -5.20 -8.22 -7.77
N GLU A 189 -5.56 -7.09 -8.37
CA GLU A 189 -6.14 -7.00 -9.71
C GLU A 189 -5.08 -6.65 -10.76
N LEU A 190 -5.46 -6.71 -12.04
CA LEU A 190 -4.63 -6.06 -13.07
C LEU A 190 -4.69 -4.55 -12.83
N GLU A 191 -3.55 -3.88 -12.93
CA GLU A 191 -3.30 -2.49 -12.58
C GLU A 191 -3.07 -1.62 -13.81
N ASN A 192 -2.63 -2.23 -14.92
CA ASN A 192 -2.30 -1.50 -16.14
C ASN A 192 -2.69 -2.27 -17.41
N THR A 193 -2.66 -1.56 -18.53
CA THR A 193 -2.96 -2.11 -19.86
C THR A 193 -1.69 -2.55 -20.60
N GLY A 194 -0.62 -2.85 -19.88
CA GLY A 194 0.70 -3.15 -20.43
C GLY A 194 0.69 -4.35 -21.37
N THR A 195 1.18 -4.15 -22.59
CA THR A 195 1.24 -5.19 -23.65
C THR A 195 2.67 -5.62 -23.99
N GLY A 196 3.66 -5.17 -23.20
CA GLY A 196 5.05 -5.61 -23.31
C GLY A 196 5.24 -7.03 -22.80
N PRO A 197 6.48 -7.58 -22.84
CA PRO A 197 6.77 -8.93 -22.36
C PRO A 197 6.42 -9.19 -20.89
N PHE A 198 6.32 -8.14 -20.07
CA PHE A 198 6.07 -8.21 -18.62
C PHE A 198 4.91 -7.31 -18.20
N GLY A 199 3.97 -7.04 -19.11
CA GLY A 199 2.78 -6.25 -18.78
C GLY A 199 1.60 -7.15 -18.46
N ASP A 200 0.74 -6.69 -17.56
CA ASP A 200 -0.47 -7.36 -17.08
C ASP A 200 -1.26 -8.08 -18.18
N MET A 201 -1.49 -7.42 -19.31
CA MET A 201 -2.30 -7.99 -20.41
C MET A 201 -1.60 -9.16 -21.10
N SER A 202 -0.27 -9.12 -21.18
CA SER A 202 0.54 -10.21 -21.73
C SER A 202 0.58 -11.41 -20.78
N GLU A 203 0.72 -11.17 -19.47
CA GLU A 203 0.81 -12.24 -18.47
C GLU A 203 -0.54 -12.91 -18.22
N ALA A 204 -1.61 -12.13 -18.03
CA ALA A 204 -2.94 -12.66 -17.72
C ALA A 204 -3.63 -13.33 -18.92
N PHE A 205 -3.53 -12.73 -20.12
CA PHE A 205 -4.28 -13.18 -21.31
C PHE A 205 -3.41 -13.80 -22.41
N GLY A 206 -2.10 -13.55 -22.42
CA GLY A 206 -1.18 -13.97 -23.47
C GLY A 206 -1.14 -13.01 -24.66
N THR A 207 0.05 -12.81 -25.21
CA THR A 207 0.28 -12.00 -26.42
C THR A 207 -0.56 -12.49 -27.59
N GLY A 208 -1.25 -11.57 -28.26
CA GLY A 208 -2.10 -11.85 -29.42
C GLY A 208 -3.49 -12.37 -29.10
N SER A 209 -3.85 -12.50 -27.82
CA SER A 209 -5.25 -12.71 -27.40
C SER A 209 -6.14 -11.53 -27.83
N PRO A 210 -7.47 -11.72 -27.89
CA PRO A 210 -8.42 -10.62 -28.13
C PRO A 210 -8.29 -9.47 -27.11
N GLU A 211 -8.06 -9.79 -25.85
CA GLU A 211 -7.89 -8.84 -24.74
C GLU A 211 -6.61 -8.02 -24.94
N TRP A 212 -5.48 -8.70 -25.18
CA TRP A 212 -4.21 -8.06 -25.48
C TRP A 212 -4.30 -7.17 -26.72
N SER A 213 -4.98 -7.63 -27.78
CA SER A 213 -5.15 -6.85 -29.01
C SER A 213 -6.01 -5.59 -28.78
N GLN A 214 -7.02 -5.67 -27.90
CA GLN A 214 -7.81 -4.52 -27.49
C GLN A 214 -6.97 -3.53 -26.67
N ALA A 215 -6.10 -4.02 -25.78
CA ALA A 215 -5.15 -3.19 -25.04
C ALA A 215 -4.16 -2.50 -25.98
N VAL A 216 -3.62 -3.18 -27.00
CA VAL A 216 -2.77 -2.53 -28.02
C VAL A 216 -3.51 -1.41 -28.74
N ALA A 217 -4.76 -1.63 -29.15
CA ALA A 217 -5.56 -0.60 -29.80
C ALA A 217 -5.84 0.59 -28.88
N SER A 218 -6.16 0.31 -27.61
CA SER A 218 -6.40 1.34 -26.58
C SER A 218 -5.12 2.13 -26.31
N ASN A 219 -3.98 1.46 -26.18
CA ASN A 219 -2.67 2.05 -25.94
C ASN A 219 -2.17 2.91 -27.12
N ALA A 220 -2.71 2.71 -28.32
CA ALA A 220 -2.42 3.53 -29.50
C ALA A 220 -3.39 4.70 -29.68
N ALA A 221 -4.54 4.71 -29.02
CA ALA A 221 -5.55 5.77 -29.15
C ALA A 221 -5.10 7.08 -28.45
N PRO A 222 -5.58 8.27 -28.86
CA PRO A 222 -5.23 9.52 -28.18
C PRO A 222 -5.65 9.52 -26.70
N SER A 223 -4.82 10.12 -25.83
CA SER A 223 -5.17 10.30 -24.41
C SER A 223 -6.48 11.06 -24.23
N GLY A 224 -7.23 10.79 -23.16
CA GLY A 224 -8.50 11.44 -22.87
C GLY A 224 -9.62 11.10 -23.87
N THR A 225 -9.60 9.89 -24.44
CA THR A 225 -10.67 9.42 -25.34
C THR A 225 -11.26 8.10 -24.86
N ALA A 226 -12.53 7.86 -25.19
CA ALA A 226 -13.20 6.58 -24.90
C ALA A 226 -12.42 5.36 -25.43
N ALA A 227 -11.82 5.49 -26.62
CA ALA A 227 -11.00 4.44 -27.22
C ALA A 227 -9.71 4.16 -26.41
N ARG A 228 -9.08 5.19 -25.83
CA ARG A 228 -7.93 5.02 -24.93
C ARG A 228 -8.34 4.38 -23.60
N ALA A 229 -9.49 4.77 -23.06
CA ALA A 229 -10.01 4.26 -21.79
C ALA A 229 -10.48 2.79 -21.85
N LYS A 230 -10.72 2.26 -23.06
CA LYS A 230 -11.46 1.01 -23.25
C LYS A 230 -10.84 -0.19 -22.53
N ALA A 231 -9.55 -0.44 -22.74
CA ALA A 231 -8.89 -1.59 -22.10
C ALA A 231 -8.74 -1.42 -20.58
N LEU A 232 -8.53 -0.20 -20.09
CA LEU A 232 -8.53 0.09 -18.65
C LEU A 232 -9.89 -0.30 -18.05
N THR A 233 -10.97 0.21 -18.64
CA THR A 233 -12.35 -0.05 -18.20
C THR A 233 -12.70 -1.54 -18.23
N ASP A 234 -12.26 -2.25 -19.27
CA ASP A 234 -12.61 -3.66 -19.48
C ASP A 234 -11.82 -4.61 -18.57
N TYR A 235 -10.55 -4.35 -18.29
CA TYR A 235 -9.60 -5.35 -17.76
C TYR A 235 -8.92 -5.01 -16.43
N VAL A 236 -8.83 -3.73 -16.05
CA VAL A 236 -8.08 -3.26 -14.87
C VAL A 236 -9.00 -3.11 -13.65
N GLY A 237 -8.41 -3.20 -12.46
CA GLY A 237 -9.00 -2.75 -11.19
C GLY A 237 -10.12 -3.61 -10.63
N ILE A 238 -10.43 -4.77 -11.23
CA ILE A 238 -11.45 -5.69 -10.72
C ILE A 238 -10.98 -7.13 -10.95
N ALA A 239 -11.01 -7.99 -9.93
CA ALA A 239 -10.70 -9.41 -10.09
C ALA A 239 -11.53 -10.30 -9.17
N ILE A 240 -11.66 -11.57 -9.57
CA ILE A 240 -12.11 -12.65 -8.68
C ILE A 240 -11.10 -13.80 -8.80
N HIS A 241 -10.44 -14.15 -7.69
CA HIS A 241 -9.62 -15.35 -7.56
C HIS A 241 -10.49 -16.47 -6.98
N CYS A 242 -10.68 -17.53 -7.76
CA CYS A 242 -11.65 -18.56 -7.41
C CYS A 242 -11.04 -19.63 -6.51
N GLY A 243 -11.83 -20.07 -5.53
CA GLY A 243 -11.42 -21.08 -4.56
C GLY A 243 -11.19 -22.45 -5.18
N SER A 244 -10.56 -23.33 -4.39
CA SER A 244 -10.40 -24.74 -4.71
C SER A 244 -11.77 -25.35 -5.06
N GLY A 245 -11.84 -26.00 -6.23
CA GLY A 245 -13.10 -26.45 -6.83
C GLY A 245 -13.66 -25.53 -7.93
N GLY A 246 -13.01 -24.38 -8.18
CA GLY A 246 -13.24 -23.51 -9.34
C GLY A 246 -14.29 -22.41 -9.12
N GLY A 247 -15.12 -22.51 -8.07
CA GLY A 247 -16.00 -21.44 -7.63
C GLY A 247 -16.85 -20.79 -8.72
N ILE A 248 -17.00 -19.47 -8.67
CA ILE A 248 -17.72 -18.69 -9.67
C ILE A 248 -17.08 -18.81 -11.06
N CYS A 249 -15.77 -18.99 -11.18
CA CYS A 249 -15.05 -19.15 -12.45
C CYS A 249 -15.52 -20.41 -13.21
N ALA A 250 -15.86 -21.48 -12.50
CA ALA A 250 -16.33 -22.74 -13.07
C ALA A 250 -17.87 -22.88 -13.09
N ARG A 251 -18.61 -21.88 -12.60
CA ARG A 251 -20.06 -21.98 -12.34
C ARG A 251 -20.90 -22.25 -13.60
N ASN A 252 -20.49 -21.70 -14.75
CA ASN A 252 -21.22 -21.84 -16.01
C ASN A 252 -20.27 -21.77 -17.22
N ALA A 253 -20.77 -22.12 -18.41
CA ALA A 253 -19.95 -22.18 -19.63
C ALA A 253 -19.33 -20.83 -20.04
N THR A 254 -20.01 -19.72 -19.77
CA THR A 254 -19.50 -18.37 -20.04
C THR A 254 -18.34 -18.04 -19.10
N ASN A 255 -18.49 -18.30 -17.80
CA ASN A 255 -17.42 -18.07 -16.82
C ASN A 255 -16.20 -18.95 -17.11
N ILE A 256 -16.41 -20.22 -17.47
CA ILE A 256 -15.32 -21.14 -17.85
C ILE A 256 -14.56 -20.63 -19.09
N THR A 257 -15.26 -20.04 -20.05
CA THR A 257 -14.64 -19.48 -21.26
C THR A 257 -13.85 -18.20 -20.95
N ASN A 258 -14.34 -17.41 -20.00
CA ASN A 258 -13.78 -16.11 -19.66
C ASN A 258 -12.68 -16.19 -18.58
N SER A 259 -12.63 -17.25 -17.78
CA SER A 259 -11.62 -17.42 -16.74
C SER A 259 -10.23 -17.66 -17.33
N ARG A 260 -9.21 -17.26 -16.58
CA ARG A 260 -7.80 -17.52 -16.87
C ARG A 260 -7.19 -18.29 -15.71
N ALA A 261 -6.08 -18.97 -15.98
CA ALA A 261 -5.31 -19.60 -14.90
C ALA A 261 -4.82 -18.52 -13.94
N ASP A 262 -5.11 -18.67 -12.65
CA ASP A 262 -4.56 -17.83 -11.59
C ASP A 262 -3.16 -18.38 -11.27
N ARG A 263 -2.13 -17.73 -11.82
CA ARG A 263 -0.76 -18.24 -11.82
C ARG A 263 0.02 -17.61 -10.68
N LEU A 264 0.53 -18.44 -9.77
CA LEU A 264 1.48 -18.05 -8.75
C LEU A 264 2.66 -19.06 -8.75
N PRO A 265 3.67 -18.88 -9.61
CA PRO A 265 4.70 -19.89 -9.85
C PRO A 265 5.65 -20.11 -8.67
N ASP A 266 5.84 -19.10 -7.82
CA ASP A 266 6.67 -19.16 -6.62
C ASP A 266 5.87 -19.46 -5.33
N GLU A 267 4.55 -19.64 -5.43
CA GLU A 267 3.69 -19.90 -4.28
C GLU A 267 4.07 -21.22 -3.59
N PRO A 268 4.32 -21.22 -2.26
CA PRO A 268 4.58 -22.45 -1.52
C PRO A 268 3.39 -23.44 -1.62
N GLY A 269 3.60 -24.72 -1.29
CA GLY A 269 2.47 -25.68 -1.18
C GLY A 269 1.70 -26.02 -2.46
N THR A 270 2.16 -25.59 -3.65
CA THR A 270 1.51 -25.72 -4.97
C THR A 270 0.22 -24.90 -5.12
N TYR A 271 0.12 -24.12 -6.20
CA TYR A 271 -1.06 -23.32 -6.55
C TYR A 271 -1.50 -23.60 -8.00
N LEU A 272 -1.44 -24.86 -8.43
CA LEU A 272 -1.78 -25.26 -9.79
C LEU A 272 -3.29 -25.55 -9.93
N GLY A 273 -3.89 -25.03 -11.00
CA GLY A 273 -5.28 -25.34 -11.36
C GLY A 273 -6.32 -24.34 -10.84
N TYR A 274 -5.90 -23.33 -10.07
CA TYR A 274 -6.75 -22.20 -9.69
C TYR A 274 -7.07 -21.34 -10.92
N GLN A 275 -8.20 -20.64 -10.84
CA GLN A 275 -8.72 -19.80 -11.92
C GLN A 275 -9.06 -18.42 -11.38
N ALA A 276 -9.00 -17.42 -12.25
CA ALA A 276 -9.43 -16.07 -11.95
C ALA A 276 -10.26 -15.47 -13.10
N LEU A 277 -11.11 -14.50 -12.76
CA LEU A 277 -11.76 -13.59 -13.70
C LEU A 277 -11.14 -12.21 -13.52
N PHE A 278 -10.68 -11.60 -14.61
CA PHE A 278 -10.04 -10.29 -14.60
C PHE A 278 -10.89 -9.26 -15.35
N GLY A 279 -11.04 -8.10 -14.72
CA GLY A 279 -11.70 -6.92 -15.25
C GLY A 279 -13.22 -6.95 -15.23
N GLY A 280 -13.82 -5.76 -15.23
CA GLY A 280 -15.27 -5.59 -15.27
C GLY A 280 -15.93 -6.29 -16.46
N LYS A 281 -15.23 -6.45 -17.59
CA LYS A 281 -15.74 -7.18 -18.75
C LYS A 281 -16.13 -8.62 -18.44
N TYR A 282 -15.41 -9.29 -17.55
CA TYR A 282 -15.65 -10.69 -17.21
C TYR A 282 -16.24 -10.87 -15.82
N VAL A 283 -15.92 -9.98 -14.88
CA VAL A 283 -16.46 -10.01 -13.51
C VAL A 283 -17.92 -9.55 -13.50
N ASN A 284 -18.27 -8.41 -14.11
CA ASN A 284 -19.63 -7.85 -14.05
C ASN A 284 -20.71 -8.85 -14.49
N PRO A 285 -20.60 -9.54 -15.66
CA PRO A 285 -21.61 -10.51 -16.05
C PRO A 285 -21.66 -11.75 -15.14
N ALA A 286 -20.55 -12.09 -14.47
CA ALA A 286 -20.51 -13.22 -13.54
C ALA A 286 -21.27 -12.93 -12.24
N ILE A 287 -21.23 -11.69 -11.75
CA ILE A 287 -21.84 -11.26 -10.48
C ILE A 287 -23.15 -10.46 -10.63
N ASN A 288 -23.53 -10.11 -11.86
CA ASN A 288 -24.75 -9.35 -12.12
C ASN A 288 -25.60 -9.98 -13.24
N ASN A 289 -25.85 -11.29 -13.16
CA ASN A 289 -26.81 -12.00 -14.01
C ASN A 289 -26.61 -11.78 -15.53
N GLY A 290 -25.34 -11.69 -15.97
CA GLY A 290 -24.98 -11.46 -17.37
C GLY A 290 -24.98 -9.99 -17.83
N ALA A 291 -25.29 -9.03 -16.94
CA ALA A 291 -25.21 -7.61 -17.25
C ALA A 291 -23.75 -7.13 -17.38
N ALA A 292 -23.53 -6.16 -18.25
CA ALA A 292 -22.19 -5.63 -18.52
C ALA A 292 -21.66 -4.70 -17.41
N SER A 293 -22.55 -4.12 -16.59
CA SER A 293 -22.21 -3.23 -15.47
C SER A 293 -22.78 -3.76 -14.18
N VAL A 294 -22.07 -3.54 -13.09
CA VAL A 294 -22.57 -3.63 -11.70
C VAL A 294 -23.40 -2.39 -11.40
N ASN A 295 -24.39 -2.51 -10.51
CA ASN A 295 -25.11 -1.34 -9.99
C ASN A 295 -24.39 -0.78 -8.75
N ASN A 296 -24.16 0.53 -8.71
CA ASN A 296 -23.67 1.23 -7.54
C ASN A 296 -24.72 1.24 -6.41
N MET A 297 -24.39 1.78 -5.25
CA MET A 297 -25.30 1.79 -4.09
C MET A 297 -26.60 2.56 -4.31
N SER A 298 -26.63 3.49 -5.27
CA SER A 298 -27.84 4.21 -5.68
C SER A 298 -28.68 3.50 -6.76
N GLY A 299 -28.23 2.33 -7.23
CA GLY A 299 -28.89 1.56 -8.28
C GLY A 299 -28.58 1.98 -9.72
N ALA A 300 -27.65 2.92 -9.92
CA ALA A 300 -27.17 3.33 -11.23
C ALA A 300 -26.02 2.40 -11.71
N PRO A 301 -25.86 2.18 -13.03
CA PRO A 301 -24.76 1.37 -13.54
C PRO A 301 -23.41 2.05 -13.27
N VAL A 302 -22.42 1.28 -12.80
CA VAL A 302 -21.03 1.74 -12.71
C VAL A 302 -20.41 1.79 -14.11
N THR A 303 -19.84 2.94 -14.45
CA THR A 303 -19.20 3.20 -15.74
C THR A 303 -17.94 4.05 -15.59
N ASP A 304 -17.06 4.02 -16.59
CA ASP A 304 -15.98 5.00 -16.75
C ASP A 304 -16.53 6.42 -17.04
N PRO A 305 -15.68 7.46 -17.04
CA PRO A 305 -16.08 8.83 -17.40
C PRO A 305 -16.66 9.02 -18.81
N PHE A 306 -16.57 8.02 -19.70
CA PHE A 306 -17.17 8.02 -21.03
C PHE A 306 -18.48 7.23 -21.10
N GLY A 307 -18.99 6.72 -19.96
CA GLY A 307 -20.22 5.93 -19.88
C GLY A 307 -20.04 4.46 -20.31
N GLN A 308 -18.81 3.97 -20.36
CA GLN A 308 -18.52 2.57 -20.68
C GLN A 308 -18.66 1.70 -19.43
N PRO A 309 -19.39 0.58 -19.48
CA PRO A 309 -19.58 -0.27 -18.32
C PRO A 309 -18.27 -1.01 -17.97
N GLY A 310 -17.89 -1.01 -16.69
CA GLY A 310 -16.66 -1.62 -16.22
C GLY A 310 -16.03 -0.86 -15.07
N PHE A 311 -14.71 -0.96 -14.96
CA PHE A 311 -13.92 -0.26 -13.96
C PHE A 311 -14.04 1.26 -14.13
N PRO A 312 -14.43 2.01 -13.08
CA PRO A 312 -14.63 3.46 -13.20
C PRO A 312 -13.32 4.26 -13.27
N GLY A 313 -12.17 3.62 -13.06
CA GLY A 313 -10.88 4.27 -12.77
C GLY A 313 -10.64 4.35 -11.26
N PHE A 314 -9.39 4.53 -10.84
CA PHE A 314 -9.01 4.63 -9.42
C PHE A 314 -9.64 5.89 -8.77
N ASP A 315 -9.60 7.03 -9.46
CA ASP A 315 -10.31 8.27 -9.06
C ASP A 315 -11.85 8.12 -9.11
N GLY A 316 -12.34 7.07 -9.77
CA GLY A 316 -13.76 6.73 -9.87
C GLY A 316 -14.23 5.71 -8.83
N ALA A 317 -13.34 5.22 -7.96
CA ALA A 317 -13.62 4.24 -6.92
C ALA A 317 -14.29 4.86 -5.68
N PHE A 318 -15.21 5.80 -5.90
CA PHE A 318 -16.08 6.35 -4.86
C PHE A 318 -16.78 5.25 -4.07
N ALA A 319 -17.08 5.51 -2.79
CA ALA A 319 -17.75 4.54 -1.91
C ALA A 319 -19.01 3.92 -2.54
N THR A 320 -19.84 4.69 -3.25
CA THR A 320 -21.05 4.16 -3.92
C THR A 320 -20.74 3.09 -4.97
N ASN A 321 -19.63 3.22 -5.70
CA ASN A 321 -19.22 2.28 -6.75
C ASN A 321 -18.57 1.04 -6.11
N THR A 322 -17.56 1.23 -5.25
CA THR A 322 -16.86 0.16 -4.55
C THR A 322 -17.82 -0.70 -3.74
N LEU A 323 -18.64 -0.10 -2.87
CA LEU A 323 -19.60 -0.84 -2.05
C LEU A 323 -20.66 -1.56 -2.89
N GLY A 324 -21.01 -1.02 -4.06
CA GLY A 324 -21.88 -1.68 -5.02
C GLY A 324 -21.28 -2.98 -5.59
N TYR A 325 -19.99 -2.96 -5.91
CA TYR A 325 -19.24 -4.16 -6.32
C TYR A 325 -19.16 -5.19 -5.20
N LEU A 326 -18.75 -4.78 -4.00
CA LEU A 326 -18.64 -5.66 -2.83
C LEU A 326 -19.98 -6.34 -2.53
N ALA A 327 -21.08 -5.59 -2.52
CA ALA A 327 -22.41 -6.14 -2.28
C ALA A 327 -22.80 -7.19 -3.33
N GLN A 328 -22.64 -6.90 -4.63
CA GLN A 328 -22.95 -7.85 -5.70
C GLN A 328 -22.05 -9.09 -5.72
N MET A 329 -20.77 -8.95 -5.32
CA MET A 329 -19.89 -10.09 -5.13
C MET A 329 -20.39 -11.00 -3.99
N GLN A 330 -20.69 -10.42 -2.83
CA GLN A 330 -21.22 -11.15 -1.67
C GLN A 330 -22.54 -11.87 -2.01
N GLU A 331 -23.49 -11.16 -2.62
CA GLU A 331 -24.77 -11.70 -3.10
C GLU A 331 -24.61 -12.82 -4.14
N SER A 332 -23.51 -12.79 -4.90
CA SER A 332 -23.18 -13.81 -5.90
C SER A 332 -22.46 -15.02 -5.32
N GLY A 333 -22.29 -15.09 -4.00
CA GLY A 333 -21.65 -16.21 -3.31
C GLY A 333 -20.12 -16.13 -3.29
N ILE A 334 -19.56 -14.92 -3.33
CA ILE A 334 -18.13 -14.65 -3.11
C ILE A 334 -17.99 -14.15 -1.66
N PRO A 335 -17.60 -15.01 -0.71
CA PRO A 335 -17.65 -14.69 0.71
C PRO A 335 -16.57 -13.71 1.17
N VAL A 336 -15.46 -13.58 0.43
CA VAL A 336 -14.36 -12.68 0.78
C VAL A 336 -14.28 -11.57 -0.26
N THR A 337 -14.53 -10.33 0.18
CA THR A 337 -14.53 -9.16 -0.71
C THR A 337 -13.70 -8.04 -0.13
N TYR A 338 -12.77 -7.55 -0.94
CA TYR A 338 -11.85 -6.48 -0.61
C TYR A 338 -12.13 -5.29 -1.53
N GLY A 339 -12.08 -4.06 -1.02
CA GLY A 339 -12.32 -2.88 -1.85
C GLY A 339 -11.55 -1.67 -1.38
N TYR A 340 -11.12 -0.87 -2.34
CA TYR A 340 -10.53 0.44 -2.11
C TYR A 340 -11.54 1.57 -2.36
N ILE A 341 -11.46 2.64 -1.58
CA ILE A 341 -12.28 3.85 -1.72
C ILE A 341 -11.36 5.05 -1.90
N SER A 342 -11.53 5.77 -3.02
CA SER A 342 -10.77 6.98 -3.35
C SER A 342 -10.90 8.04 -2.27
N ASP A 343 -9.86 8.88 -2.16
CA ASP A 343 -9.77 9.95 -1.17
C ASP A 343 -10.98 10.90 -1.27
N ALA A 344 -11.25 11.62 -0.19
CA ALA A 344 -12.30 12.64 -0.14
C ALA A 344 -11.79 14.07 -0.37
N HIS A 345 -10.49 14.18 -0.61
CA HIS A 345 -9.71 15.40 -0.53
C HIS A 345 -9.50 16.04 -1.90
N ASP A 346 -9.71 15.29 -2.98
CA ASP A 346 -9.68 15.74 -4.35
C ASP A 346 -11.08 15.86 -4.96
N ASN A 347 -11.20 16.82 -5.86
CA ASN A 347 -12.30 16.90 -6.80
C ASN A 347 -11.96 16.05 -8.03
N HIS A 348 -12.44 14.81 -8.01
CA HIS A 348 -12.26 13.77 -9.02
C HIS A 348 -12.92 14.05 -10.39
N THR A 349 -13.44 15.27 -10.61
CA THR A 349 -13.96 15.66 -11.93
C THR A 349 -12.84 15.60 -12.97
N SER A 350 -13.13 15.08 -14.18
CA SER A 350 -12.15 15.02 -15.27
C SER A 350 -10.84 14.26 -14.94
N ALA A 351 -10.86 13.41 -13.92
CA ALA A 351 -9.74 12.55 -13.56
C ALA A 351 -9.58 11.38 -14.55
N PHE A 352 -8.37 10.78 -14.63
CA PHE A 352 -8.07 9.79 -15.66
C PHE A 352 -9.01 8.57 -15.50
N PRO A 353 -9.66 8.07 -16.57
CA PRO A 353 -9.30 8.23 -17.98
C PRO A 353 -9.99 9.38 -18.74
N ALA A 354 -10.67 10.30 -18.05
CA ALA A 354 -11.40 11.39 -18.68
C ALA A 354 -10.51 12.34 -19.53
N PRO A 355 -11.11 13.18 -20.40
CA PRO A 355 -10.37 14.23 -21.10
C PRO A 355 -9.74 15.22 -20.12
N PHE A 356 -8.51 15.65 -20.40
CA PHE A 356 -7.80 16.65 -19.59
C PHE A 356 -8.61 17.94 -19.45
N ASN A 357 -8.67 18.45 -18.23
CA ASN A 357 -9.26 19.73 -17.89
C ASN A 357 -8.21 20.55 -17.11
N PRO A 358 -7.83 21.75 -17.55
CA PRO A 358 -6.81 22.52 -16.84
C PRO A 358 -7.23 23.01 -15.45
N ASN A 359 -8.52 22.87 -15.08
CA ASN A 359 -9.01 23.22 -13.76
C ASN A 359 -9.24 22.00 -12.86
N PHE A 360 -9.12 20.77 -13.40
CA PHE A 360 -9.51 19.53 -12.72
C PHE A 360 -8.70 18.31 -13.19
N PRO A 361 -8.47 17.29 -12.34
CA PRO A 361 -8.84 17.24 -10.93
C PRO A 361 -8.11 18.31 -10.12
N ARG A 362 -8.65 18.67 -8.95
CA ARG A 362 -8.00 19.62 -8.06
C ARG A 362 -8.18 19.20 -6.60
N ALA A 363 -7.22 19.52 -5.76
CA ALA A 363 -7.40 19.38 -4.32
C ALA A 363 -8.52 20.28 -3.79
N SER A 364 -9.13 19.84 -2.71
CA SER A 364 -10.17 20.52 -1.93
C SER A 364 -9.68 20.74 -0.52
N GLY A 365 -9.92 21.92 0.03
CA GLY A 365 -9.50 22.21 1.40
C GLY A 365 -10.40 21.54 2.45
N PRO A 366 -9.93 21.42 3.71
CA PRO A 366 -10.76 20.97 4.81
C PRO A 366 -12.05 21.76 4.90
N GLY A 367 -13.21 21.10 4.80
CA GLY A 367 -14.52 21.76 4.90
C GLY A 367 -14.93 22.56 3.66
N GLU A 368 -14.22 22.42 2.54
CA GLU A 368 -14.66 22.96 1.25
C GLU A 368 -15.95 22.28 0.77
N SER A 369 -16.78 23.01 0.02
CA SER A 369 -18.13 22.54 -0.32
C SER A 369 -18.20 21.21 -1.07
N ASP A 370 -17.20 20.90 -1.92
CA ASP A 370 -17.13 19.65 -2.67
C ASP A 370 -16.61 18.49 -1.83
N SER A 371 -15.58 18.67 -0.99
CA SER A 371 -15.14 17.63 -0.04
C SER A 371 -16.23 17.27 0.96
N VAL A 372 -16.95 18.27 1.52
CA VAL A 372 -18.11 18.04 2.40
C VAL A 372 -19.23 17.29 1.67
N ALA A 373 -19.48 17.61 0.40
CA ALA A 373 -20.50 16.92 -0.39
C ALA A 373 -20.10 15.47 -0.71
N GLN A 374 -18.81 15.22 -0.97
CA GLN A 374 -18.27 13.89 -1.23
C GLN A 374 -18.34 12.99 0.01
N LEU A 375 -17.89 13.47 1.17
CA LEU A 375 -18.00 12.73 2.44
C LEU A 375 -19.45 12.41 2.80
N LYS A 376 -20.37 13.34 2.55
CA LYS A 376 -21.81 13.08 2.71
C LYS A 376 -22.32 12.01 1.73
N ALA A 377 -21.82 11.97 0.50
CA ALA A 377 -22.17 10.93 -0.46
C ALA A 377 -21.61 9.57 -0.05
N TYR A 378 -20.39 9.54 0.52
CA TYR A 378 -19.80 8.33 1.09
C TYR A 378 -20.62 7.83 2.28
N ASP A 379 -21.01 8.72 3.19
CA ASP A 379 -21.87 8.40 4.33
C ASP A 379 -23.18 7.72 3.93
N GLU A 380 -23.90 8.28 2.95
CA GLU A 380 -25.14 7.68 2.43
C GLU A 380 -24.86 6.34 1.75
N ALA A 381 -23.73 6.18 1.05
CA ALA A 381 -23.36 4.89 0.47
C ALA A 381 -23.14 3.82 1.54
N PHE A 382 -22.50 4.14 2.67
CA PHE A 382 -22.34 3.22 3.80
C PHE A 382 -23.67 2.82 4.43
N LYS A 383 -24.56 3.80 4.64
CA LYS A 383 -25.92 3.51 5.12
C LYS A 383 -26.62 2.50 4.21
N LEU A 384 -26.66 2.76 2.91
CA LEU A 384 -27.29 1.87 1.93
C LEU A 384 -26.62 0.50 1.88
N PHE A 385 -25.29 0.45 2.05
CA PHE A 385 -24.52 -0.79 2.01
C PHE A 385 -24.87 -1.71 3.18
N PHE A 386 -24.86 -1.18 4.40
CA PHE A 386 -25.22 -1.96 5.58
C PHE A 386 -26.70 -2.41 5.54
N GLU A 387 -27.61 -1.53 5.09
CA GLU A 387 -29.02 -1.89 4.92
C GLU A 387 -29.22 -3.00 3.88
N ARG A 388 -28.51 -2.93 2.75
CA ARG A 388 -28.57 -3.91 1.66
C ARG A 388 -28.04 -5.27 2.10
N LEU A 389 -26.82 -5.33 2.64
CA LEU A 389 -26.24 -6.60 3.09
C LEU A 389 -27.11 -7.25 4.19
N ALA A 390 -27.61 -6.46 5.14
CA ALA A 390 -28.47 -6.99 6.20
C ALA A 390 -29.79 -7.55 5.65
N ALA A 391 -30.33 -6.99 4.56
CA ALA A 391 -31.53 -7.53 3.90
C ALA A 391 -31.30 -8.93 3.31
N ASP A 392 -30.07 -9.24 2.93
CA ASP A 392 -29.63 -10.57 2.45
C ASP A 392 -29.08 -11.46 3.58
N GLY A 393 -29.18 -11.02 4.84
CA GLY A 393 -28.71 -11.76 6.01
C GLY A 393 -27.19 -11.74 6.20
N ILE A 394 -26.50 -10.81 5.56
CA ILE A 394 -25.06 -10.56 5.72
C ILE A 394 -24.90 -9.36 6.64
N ASP A 395 -24.54 -9.59 7.90
CA ASP A 395 -24.41 -8.53 8.89
C ASP A 395 -23.28 -8.82 9.90
N LYS A 396 -23.12 -7.94 10.89
CA LYS A 396 -22.09 -8.06 11.95
C LYS A 396 -22.16 -9.36 12.77
N SER A 397 -23.23 -10.15 12.69
CA SER A 397 -23.35 -11.42 13.39
C SER A 397 -22.72 -12.61 12.66
N ASN A 398 -22.43 -12.47 11.37
CA ASN A 398 -21.79 -13.50 10.53
C ASN A 398 -20.70 -12.96 9.59
N THR A 399 -20.38 -11.67 9.66
CA THR A 399 -19.41 -11.02 8.78
C THR A 399 -18.31 -10.36 9.60
N MET A 400 -17.06 -10.58 9.19
CA MET A 400 -15.92 -9.80 9.67
C MET A 400 -15.74 -8.59 8.76
N PHE A 401 -15.99 -7.40 9.31
CA PHE A 401 -15.69 -6.12 8.67
C PHE A 401 -14.36 -5.60 9.19
N VAL A 402 -13.47 -5.25 8.26
CA VAL A 402 -12.22 -4.54 8.54
C VAL A 402 -12.22 -3.29 7.67
N VAL A 403 -12.05 -2.14 8.29
CA VAL A 403 -12.02 -0.84 7.61
C VAL A 403 -10.79 -0.09 8.08
N THR A 404 -9.94 0.30 7.15
CA THR A 404 -8.65 0.96 7.43
C THR A 404 -8.34 2.00 6.38
N VAL A 405 -7.23 2.70 6.56
CA VAL A 405 -6.65 3.64 5.60
C VAL A 405 -5.20 3.23 5.30
N ASP A 406 -4.68 3.60 4.13
CA ASP A 406 -3.37 3.21 3.61
C ASP A 406 -2.25 4.14 4.11
N GLU A 407 -2.62 5.38 4.39
CA GLU A 407 -1.82 6.39 5.06
C GLU A 407 -2.70 7.57 5.54
N GLY A 408 -2.11 8.56 6.17
CA GLY A 408 -2.70 9.88 6.30
C GLY A 408 -1.92 10.91 5.49
N ASP A 409 -2.45 12.14 5.45
CA ASP A 409 -1.90 13.25 4.68
C ASP A 409 -1.72 14.52 5.51
N ARG A 410 -0.84 15.37 5.03
CA ARG A 410 -0.70 16.76 5.43
C ARG A 410 -1.43 17.67 4.46
N TYR A 411 -2.41 18.42 4.97
CA TYR A 411 -2.96 19.57 4.24
C TYR A 411 -1.96 20.73 4.12
N ALA A 412 -1.60 21.08 2.88
CA ALA A 412 -0.81 22.26 2.50
C ALA A 412 -1.72 23.39 1.96
N GLY A 413 -1.96 24.41 2.78
CA GLY A 413 -2.83 25.51 2.38
C GLY A 413 -3.16 26.53 3.47
N GLY A 414 -3.83 27.60 3.08
CA GLY A 414 -4.38 28.61 3.98
C GLY A 414 -5.61 28.09 4.77
N VAL A 415 -6.09 28.88 5.73
CA VAL A 415 -7.15 28.44 6.68
C VAL A 415 -8.59 28.44 6.12
N GLY A 416 -8.78 28.77 4.85
CA GLY A 416 -10.11 28.94 4.23
C GLY A 416 -10.87 30.18 4.71
N ILE A 417 -11.92 30.57 3.98
CA ILE A 417 -12.82 31.68 4.35
C ILE A 417 -14.21 31.13 4.63
N PRO A 418 -14.81 31.37 5.82
CA PRO A 418 -16.17 30.92 6.12
C PRO A 418 -17.20 31.39 5.09
N GLN A 419 -18.03 30.45 4.63
CA GLN A 419 -19.14 30.67 3.71
C GLN A 419 -20.48 30.71 4.47
N ALA A 420 -21.52 31.21 3.81
CA ALA A 420 -22.85 31.37 4.41
C ALA A 420 -23.55 30.04 4.72
N ASP A 421 -23.16 28.95 4.06
CA ASP A 421 -23.68 27.59 4.25
C ASP A 421 -22.92 26.78 5.31
N GLY A 422 -21.90 27.38 5.94
CA GLY A 422 -21.07 26.73 6.95
C GLY A 422 -19.82 26.02 6.39
N THR A 423 -19.63 26.00 5.07
CA THR A 423 -18.41 25.49 4.43
C THR A 423 -17.28 26.54 4.45
N LEU A 424 -16.09 26.15 4.01
CA LEU A 424 -14.94 27.04 3.82
C LEU A 424 -14.68 27.24 2.32
N GLY A 425 -14.28 28.47 1.96
CA GLY A 425 -13.93 28.85 0.59
C GLY A 425 -12.43 29.04 0.41
N TYR A 426 -11.89 28.40 -0.62
CA TYR A 426 -10.45 28.41 -0.96
C TYR A 426 -10.21 29.05 -2.32
N ALA A 427 -9.00 29.56 -2.52
CA ALA A 427 -8.54 30.04 -3.82
C ALA A 427 -7.73 28.95 -4.53
N HIS A 428 -8.14 28.65 -5.76
CA HIS A 428 -7.57 27.60 -6.61
C HIS A 428 -6.82 28.25 -7.77
N SER A 429 -5.61 28.73 -7.49
CA SER A 429 -4.80 29.42 -8.51
C SER A 429 -3.31 29.09 -8.40
N ASN A 430 -2.64 28.85 -9.52
CA ASN A 430 -1.18 28.79 -9.51
C ASN A 430 -0.62 30.17 -9.18
N CYS A 431 0.23 30.24 -8.15
CA CYS A 431 0.76 31.50 -7.66
C CYS A 431 2.14 31.32 -7.04
N ALA A 432 2.82 32.45 -6.88
CA ALA A 432 4.13 32.52 -6.26
C ALA A 432 4.05 33.46 -5.06
N TRP A 433 4.57 33.04 -3.91
CA TRP A 433 4.53 33.89 -2.72
C TRP A 433 5.41 35.15 -2.82
N THR A 434 6.46 35.09 -3.66
CA THR A 434 7.50 36.13 -3.73
C THR A 434 7.40 37.04 -4.96
N THR A 435 6.51 36.73 -5.91
CA THR A 435 6.35 37.51 -7.16
C THR A 435 4.87 37.82 -7.40
N THR A 436 4.59 38.75 -8.33
CA THR A 436 3.21 39.13 -8.66
C THR A 436 2.64 38.21 -9.74
N PRO A 437 1.41 37.66 -9.57
CA PRO A 437 0.50 37.84 -8.43
C PRO A 437 0.88 36.98 -7.22
N ALA A 438 0.88 37.61 -6.04
CA ALA A 438 1.08 36.90 -4.78
C ALA A 438 -0.12 36.00 -4.50
N CYS A 439 0.13 34.86 -3.85
CA CYS A 439 -0.94 33.96 -3.44
C CYS A 439 -1.90 34.68 -2.46
N PRO A 440 -3.22 34.50 -2.61
CA PRO A 440 -4.17 34.99 -1.62
C PRO A 440 -4.01 34.23 -0.28
N PRO A 441 -4.41 34.83 0.86
CA PRO A 441 -4.26 34.18 2.17
C PRO A 441 -5.04 32.86 2.34
N ASN A 442 -6.05 32.61 1.51
CA ASN A 442 -6.85 31.38 1.48
C ASN A 442 -6.48 30.46 0.31
N GLN A 443 -5.28 30.64 -0.25
CA GLN A 443 -4.74 29.76 -1.29
C GLN A 443 -4.54 28.34 -0.75
N ILE A 444 -4.91 27.36 -1.55
CA ILE A 444 -4.61 25.93 -1.35
C ILE A 444 -3.48 25.48 -2.28
N GLY A 445 -2.70 24.49 -1.86
CA GLY A 445 -1.79 23.77 -2.74
C GLY A 445 -0.43 23.51 -2.10
N GLU A 446 0.17 22.38 -2.43
CA GLU A 446 1.52 22.01 -2.00
C GLU A 446 2.59 22.96 -2.57
N VAL A 447 3.71 23.07 -1.86
CA VAL A 447 4.85 23.90 -2.22
C VAL A 447 5.77 23.12 -3.17
N ASN A 448 5.55 23.30 -4.46
CA ASN A 448 6.34 22.65 -5.50
C ASN A 448 7.76 23.23 -5.58
N LEU A 449 8.78 22.41 -5.31
CA LEU A 449 10.19 22.78 -5.30
C LEU A 449 11.00 21.90 -6.26
N ASN A 450 11.58 22.50 -7.30
CA ASN A 450 12.60 21.81 -8.09
C ASN A 450 13.98 22.00 -7.45
N ILE A 451 14.52 20.92 -6.89
CA ILE A 451 15.74 20.96 -6.08
C ILE A 451 17.01 21.20 -6.90
N LYS A 452 17.09 20.73 -8.17
CA LYS A 452 18.32 20.77 -8.98
C LYS A 452 18.89 22.17 -9.14
N SER A 453 18.03 23.17 -9.32
CA SER A 453 18.44 24.57 -9.47
C SER A 453 18.78 25.28 -8.14
N LYS A 454 18.54 24.60 -7.01
CA LYS A 454 18.76 25.14 -5.66
C LYS A 454 20.01 24.59 -4.98
N LEU A 455 20.50 23.45 -5.44
CA LEU A 455 21.73 22.86 -4.95
C LEU A 455 22.96 23.63 -5.47
N PRO A 456 24.10 23.60 -4.75
CA PRO A 456 25.35 24.16 -5.22
C PRO A 456 25.81 23.57 -6.55
N ALA A 457 26.71 24.27 -7.25
CA ALA A 457 27.31 23.73 -8.46
C ALA A 457 28.24 22.55 -8.15
N GLY A 458 28.31 21.58 -9.06
CA GLY A 458 29.22 20.43 -8.96
C GLY A 458 28.60 19.17 -8.36
N GLU A 459 27.28 19.15 -8.12
CA GLU A 459 26.58 17.92 -7.74
C GLU A 459 26.72 16.81 -8.79
N PRO A 460 26.78 15.54 -8.35
CA PRO A 460 26.74 14.42 -9.28
C PRO A 460 25.39 14.39 -10.01
N SER A 461 25.33 13.66 -11.12
CA SER A 461 24.05 13.42 -11.79
C SER A 461 23.19 12.48 -10.95
N PHE A 462 21.95 12.88 -10.69
CA PHE A 462 20.95 12.07 -9.98
C PHE A 462 19.55 12.24 -10.58
N VAL A 463 18.71 11.27 -10.27
CA VAL A 463 17.24 11.39 -10.30
C VAL A 463 16.71 11.24 -8.88
N LEU A 464 15.47 11.65 -8.65
CA LEU A 464 14.76 11.33 -7.41
C LEU A 464 13.33 10.89 -7.72
N HIS A 465 12.76 10.05 -6.87
CA HIS A 465 11.32 9.86 -6.78
C HIS A 465 10.72 11.16 -6.22
N SER A 466 9.84 11.80 -6.98
CA SER A 466 9.32 13.12 -6.61
C SER A 466 8.28 12.97 -5.51
N ASP A 467 8.50 13.65 -4.39
CA ASP A 467 7.75 13.41 -3.16
C ASP A 467 8.00 14.51 -2.11
N SER A 468 7.26 14.48 -1.00
CA SER A 468 7.62 15.18 0.25
C SER A 468 8.79 14.48 0.96
N ALA A 469 8.87 13.15 0.84
CA ALA A 469 9.95 12.28 1.31
C ALA A 469 10.81 11.72 0.14
N PRO A 470 11.48 12.56 -0.69
CA PRO A 470 12.08 12.10 -1.93
C PRO A 470 13.25 11.12 -1.71
N THR A 471 13.23 10.03 -2.49
CA THR A 471 14.33 9.05 -2.55
C THR A 471 15.27 9.38 -3.70
N PHE A 472 16.58 9.46 -3.43
CA PHE A 472 17.60 9.89 -4.40
C PHE A 472 18.38 8.72 -4.96
N TYR A 473 18.59 8.73 -6.28
CA TYR A 473 19.37 7.71 -7.00
C TYR A 473 20.48 8.39 -7.78
N VAL A 474 21.72 8.22 -7.31
CA VAL A 474 22.90 8.83 -7.92
C VAL A 474 23.47 7.93 -9.02
N ASN A 475 23.80 8.53 -10.17
CA ASN A 475 24.43 7.81 -11.28
C ASN A 475 25.75 7.17 -10.83
N GLY A 476 26.00 5.95 -11.28
CA GLY A 476 27.18 5.18 -10.90
C GLY A 476 26.99 4.34 -9.62
N GLN A 477 25.87 4.52 -8.89
CA GLN A 477 25.59 3.88 -7.60
C GLN A 477 26.81 3.95 -6.66
N PRO A 478 27.25 5.18 -6.30
CA PRO A 478 28.42 5.35 -5.44
C PRO A 478 28.22 4.69 -4.07
N ASP A 479 29.31 4.17 -3.50
CA ASP A 479 29.32 3.67 -2.12
C ASP A 479 28.92 4.79 -1.15
N ARG A 480 28.29 4.45 -0.03
CA ARG A 480 27.84 5.42 0.98
C ARG A 480 28.93 6.31 1.58
N THR A 481 30.21 5.94 1.42
CA THR A 481 31.37 6.74 1.86
C THR A 481 32.02 7.54 0.73
N ASP A 482 31.46 7.51 -0.49
CA ASP A 482 31.98 8.28 -1.62
C ASP A 482 31.89 9.78 -1.32
N PRO A 483 33.00 10.53 -1.45
CA PRO A 483 33.02 11.94 -1.06
C PRO A 483 32.06 12.83 -1.87
N THR A 484 31.71 12.43 -3.10
CA THR A 484 30.77 13.17 -3.96
C THR A 484 29.33 12.95 -3.50
N LEU A 485 28.96 11.70 -3.16
CA LEU A 485 27.67 11.38 -2.56
C LEU A 485 27.52 12.10 -1.21
N ARG A 486 28.52 12.00 -0.33
CA ARG A 486 28.54 12.66 0.98
C ARG A 486 28.36 14.18 0.87
N LYS A 487 28.92 14.80 -0.17
CA LYS A 487 28.73 16.22 -0.45
C LYS A 487 27.27 16.50 -0.82
N LEU A 488 26.69 15.74 -1.75
CA LEU A 488 25.30 15.91 -2.18
C LEU A 488 24.34 15.79 -1.00
N GLU A 489 24.51 14.78 -0.15
CA GLU A 489 23.66 14.56 1.02
C GLU A 489 23.67 15.77 1.98
N ARG A 490 24.85 16.34 2.26
CA ARG A 490 24.96 17.54 3.09
C ARG A 490 24.34 18.77 2.44
N ASP A 491 24.52 18.92 1.13
CA ASP A 491 23.97 20.08 0.41
C ASP A 491 22.45 20.02 0.29
N VAL A 492 21.89 18.81 0.14
CA VAL A 492 20.44 18.56 0.23
C VAL A 492 19.95 18.88 1.65
N ALA A 493 20.61 18.33 2.68
CA ALA A 493 20.20 18.55 4.07
C ALA A 493 20.33 20.00 4.54
N ALA A 494 21.26 20.78 3.95
CA ALA A 494 21.45 22.20 4.25
C ALA A 494 20.51 23.12 3.44
N LEU A 495 19.67 22.57 2.57
CA LEU A 495 18.80 23.36 1.72
C LEU A 495 17.74 24.10 2.54
N ASN A 496 17.72 25.42 2.39
CA ASN A 496 16.68 26.27 2.92
C ASN A 496 15.82 26.85 1.80
N ALA A 497 14.50 26.83 1.97
CA ALA A 497 13.54 27.47 1.08
C ALA A 497 12.41 28.13 1.88
N ILE A 498 11.70 29.05 1.24
CA ILE A 498 10.53 29.70 1.83
C ILE A 498 9.34 28.76 1.64
N ASP A 499 8.78 28.34 2.76
CA ASP A 499 7.44 27.76 2.83
C ASP A 499 6.46 28.88 3.20
N PRO A 500 5.56 29.28 2.27
CA PRO A 500 4.63 30.38 2.50
C PRO A 500 3.62 30.13 3.63
N TYR A 501 3.33 28.87 3.97
CA TYR A 501 2.39 28.52 5.03
C TYR A 501 3.06 28.58 6.41
N ALA A 502 4.36 28.30 6.49
CA ALA A 502 5.15 28.46 7.72
C ALA A 502 5.60 29.91 7.99
N GLY A 503 5.95 30.68 6.95
CA GLY A 503 6.29 32.10 7.08
C GLY A 503 7.23 32.67 6.01
N PRO A 504 7.57 33.97 6.07
CA PRO A 504 8.31 34.64 5.00
C PRO A 504 9.82 34.37 5.01
N THR A 505 10.32 33.55 5.93
CA THR A 505 11.76 33.30 6.13
C THR A 505 12.11 31.92 5.63
N ALA A 506 13.23 31.80 4.90
CA ALA A 506 13.69 30.50 4.46
C ALA A 506 14.05 29.63 5.67
N ALA A 507 13.55 28.40 5.68
CA ALA A 507 13.76 27.38 6.70
C ALA A 507 14.23 26.07 6.03
N PRO A 508 14.74 25.10 6.79
CA PRO A 508 15.15 23.81 6.25
C PRO A 508 14.01 23.15 5.48
N VAL A 509 14.31 22.66 4.28
CA VAL A 509 13.37 21.87 3.47
C VAL A 509 13.27 20.45 4.03
N PHE A 510 14.37 19.88 4.51
CA PHE A 510 14.44 18.53 5.07
C PHE A 510 14.61 18.58 6.58
N VAL A 511 13.82 17.77 7.29
CA VAL A 511 13.85 17.65 8.76
C VAL A 511 14.57 16.39 9.22
N ARG A 512 14.64 15.36 8.39
CA ARG A 512 15.43 14.14 8.62
C ARG A 512 16.05 13.65 7.30
N MET A 513 17.13 12.89 7.42
CA MET A 513 17.85 12.27 6.32
C MET A 513 18.25 10.85 6.72
N ALA A 514 18.18 9.91 5.79
CA ALA A 514 18.64 8.54 5.96
C ALA A 514 19.46 8.10 4.75
N ASP A 515 20.72 7.69 4.95
CA ASP A 515 21.50 6.99 3.92
C ASP A 515 21.02 5.53 3.78
N ALA A 516 21.72 4.71 3.00
CA ALA A 516 21.38 3.28 2.85
C ALA A 516 21.34 2.49 4.17
N VAL A 517 22.09 2.89 5.20
CA VAL A 517 22.10 2.23 6.51
C VAL A 517 20.90 2.66 7.35
N GLY A 518 20.60 3.96 7.41
CA GLY A 518 19.39 4.47 8.05
C GLY A 518 18.11 3.90 7.41
N GLN A 519 18.05 3.86 6.08
CA GLN A 519 16.93 3.28 5.33
C GLN A 519 16.69 1.80 5.68
N LYS A 520 17.75 1.02 5.89
CA LYS A 520 17.63 -0.39 6.30
C LYS A 520 17.00 -0.52 7.70
N ALA A 521 17.33 0.38 8.64
CA ALA A 521 16.72 0.38 9.96
C ALA A 521 15.20 0.62 9.90
N LEU A 522 14.73 1.32 8.87
CA LEU A 522 13.34 1.71 8.64
C LEU A 522 12.54 0.77 7.72
N HIS A 523 13.06 -0.43 7.42
CA HIS A 523 12.44 -1.37 6.46
C HIS A 523 12.31 -0.84 5.02
N MET A 524 13.22 0.05 4.60
CA MET A 524 13.22 0.64 3.25
C MET A 524 14.24 -0.03 2.29
N VAL A 525 14.81 -1.18 2.67
CA VAL A 525 15.81 -1.91 1.87
C VAL A 525 15.40 -3.37 1.73
N ASN A 526 14.93 -3.75 0.54
CA ASN A 526 14.46 -5.10 0.24
C ASN A 526 15.60 -6.06 -0.20
N SER A 527 15.22 -7.27 -0.62
CA SER A 527 16.14 -8.33 -1.05
C SER A 527 16.80 -8.11 -2.43
N ASP A 528 16.47 -7.01 -3.12
CA ASP A 528 17.11 -6.55 -4.34
C ASP A 528 17.95 -5.27 -4.10
N PRO A 529 19.28 -5.39 -3.98
CA PRO A 529 20.15 -4.24 -3.73
C PRO A 529 20.20 -3.23 -4.90
N ALA A 530 19.64 -3.56 -6.07
CA ALA A 530 19.50 -2.59 -7.15
C ALA A 530 18.42 -1.53 -6.87
N ARG A 531 17.46 -1.82 -6.00
CA ARG A 531 16.32 -0.93 -5.70
C ARG A 531 16.59 0.03 -4.56
N THR A 532 17.67 -0.18 -3.79
CA THR A 532 18.05 0.70 -2.67
C THR A 532 18.38 2.11 -3.16
N PRO A 533 17.65 3.15 -2.69
CA PRO A 533 18.03 4.53 -2.92
C PRO A 533 19.40 4.84 -2.31
N SER A 534 20.13 5.78 -2.91
CA SER A 534 21.40 6.26 -2.35
C SER A 534 21.18 6.88 -0.96
N PHE A 535 20.13 7.69 -0.83
CA PHE A 535 19.63 8.23 0.43
C PHE A 535 18.19 8.71 0.25
N THR A 536 17.49 8.93 1.35
CA THR A 536 16.15 9.51 1.41
C THR A 536 16.18 10.75 2.30
N GLY A 537 15.52 11.82 1.84
CA GLY A 537 15.25 13.00 2.67
C GLY A 537 13.79 13.00 3.10
N PHE A 538 13.51 13.34 4.35
CA PHE A 538 12.16 13.53 4.87
C PHE A 538 11.92 15.02 5.07
N GLY A 539 10.90 15.54 4.42
CA GLY A 539 10.64 16.96 4.21
C GLY A 539 9.90 17.65 5.35
N ASN A 540 9.79 18.97 5.22
CA ASN A 540 8.58 19.65 5.65
C ASN A 540 7.46 19.18 4.72
N PRO A 541 6.35 18.62 5.27
CA PRO A 541 5.34 17.95 4.47
C PRO A 541 4.49 18.90 3.64
N ASP A 542 4.66 20.22 3.77
CA ASP A 542 4.00 21.18 2.86
C ASP A 542 4.68 21.20 1.47
N TYR A 543 5.86 20.59 1.28
CA TYR A 543 6.60 20.57 0.02
C TYR A 543 6.33 19.32 -0.83
N PHE A 544 6.31 19.53 -2.15
CA PHE A 544 6.51 18.47 -3.14
C PHE A 544 7.81 18.70 -3.92
N ILE A 545 8.75 17.78 -3.75
CA ILE A 545 10.14 17.96 -4.18
C ILE A 545 10.39 17.19 -5.46
N THR A 546 10.86 17.89 -6.49
CA THR A 546 11.11 17.33 -7.83
C THR A 546 12.56 17.56 -8.28
N SER A 547 13.00 16.79 -9.28
CA SER A 547 14.31 16.98 -9.93
C SER A 547 14.23 17.08 -11.47
N SER A 548 13.17 17.69 -11.98
CA SER A 548 12.98 17.87 -13.43
C SER A 548 14.04 18.81 -14.04
N ASN A 549 14.25 18.71 -15.36
CA ASN A 549 15.19 19.60 -16.07
C ASN A 549 14.60 21.00 -16.34
N SER A 550 13.29 21.17 -16.14
CA SER A 550 12.55 22.43 -16.21
C SER A 550 12.14 22.87 -14.80
N GLY A 551 11.87 24.15 -14.58
CA GLY A 551 11.24 24.58 -13.33
C GLY A 551 9.85 23.94 -13.13
N PRO A 552 9.28 24.03 -11.93
CA PRO A 552 7.90 23.63 -11.69
C PRO A 552 6.93 24.37 -12.64
N ASN A 553 5.84 23.70 -13.02
CA ASN A 553 4.90 24.22 -14.02
C ASN A 553 4.06 25.40 -13.51
N CYS A 554 4.07 25.68 -12.20
CA CYS A 554 3.36 26.80 -11.57
C CYS A 554 4.08 28.16 -11.66
N GLY A 555 5.22 28.25 -12.36
CA GLY A 555 5.79 29.52 -12.84
C GLY A 555 6.88 30.18 -11.98
N SER A 556 7.19 29.66 -10.79
CA SER A 556 8.40 30.01 -10.02
C SER A 556 9.04 28.78 -9.39
N ASN A 557 10.09 28.97 -8.59
CA ASN A 557 10.71 27.87 -7.84
C ASN A 557 11.17 28.35 -6.46
N PRO A 558 10.48 28.01 -5.37
CA PRO A 558 9.25 27.22 -5.34
C PRO A 558 8.03 27.98 -5.90
N CYS A 559 6.91 27.29 -6.13
CA CYS A 559 5.57 27.87 -6.35
C CYS A 559 4.48 26.98 -5.75
N ILE A 560 3.25 27.48 -5.72
CA ILE A 560 2.07 26.74 -5.26
C ILE A 560 1.33 26.18 -6.47
N ASP A 561 1.08 24.87 -6.45
CA ASP A 561 0.19 24.19 -7.38
C ASP A 561 -1.08 23.78 -6.64
N TYR A 562 -2.25 24.29 -7.05
CA TYR A 562 -3.50 24.01 -6.35
C TYR A 562 -4.11 22.65 -6.73
N HIS A 563 -3.57 21.96 -7.74
CA HIS A 563 -4.11 20.67 -8.15
C HIS A 563 -3.86 19.59 -7.08
N PHE A 564 -2.83 19.77 -6.25
CA PHE A 564 -2.43 18.87 -5.16
C PHE A 564 -2.22 19.69 -3.89
N ALA A 565 -2.76 19.25 -2.76
CA ALA A 565 -2.63 19.97 -1.49
C ALA A 565 -2.59 19.05 -0.26
N TRP A 566 -2.46 17.76 -0.50
CA TRP A 566 -2.50 16.71 0.50
C TRP A 566 -1.25 15.88 0.24
N SER A 567 -0.24 16.15 1.05
CA SER A 567 1.11 15.61 0.87
C SER A 567 1.36 14.55 1.92
N HIS A 568 2.01 13.46 1.53
CA HIS A 568 2.17 12.27 2.36
C HIS A 568 3.49 11.57 2.07
N GLY A 569 3.76 10.46 2.76
CA GLY A 569 5.02 9.72 2.70
C GLY A 569 6.06 10.09 3.76
N ASP A 570 5.90 11.23 4.42
CA ASP A 570 6.83 11.72 5.45
C ASP A 570 6.55 11.15 6.86
N ILE A 571 7.37 11.57 7.83
CA ILE A 571 7.41 11.08 9.21
C ILE A 571 6.49 11.81 10.20
N GLN A 572 5.72 12.81 9.76
CA GLN A 572 4.91 13.60 10.70
C GLN A 572 3.69 12.80 11.16
N PRO A 573 3.22 12.99 12.41
CA PRO A 573 2.12 12.21 12.96
C PRO A 573 0.81 12.28 12.15
N GLU A 574 0.50 13.41 11.52
CA GLU A 574 -0.67 13.53 10.63
C GLU A 574 -0.64 12.59 9.43
N ILE A 575 0.55 12.19 8.98
CA ILE A 575 0.77 11.23 7.89
C ILE A 575 0.91 9.81 8.44
N GLY A 576 1.75 9.68 9.48
CA GLY A 576 2.18 8.39 10.01
C GLY A 576 1.19 7.71 10.96
N THR A 577 0.30 8.46 11.62
CA THR A 577 -0.68 7.94 12.58
C THR A 577 -2.07 7.87 11.95
N THR A 578 -2.53 6.64 11.71
CA THR A 578 -3.74 6.26 11.01
C THR A 578 -4.78 5.66 11.96
N TRP A 579 -5.74 4.92 11.41
CA TRP A 579 -6.78 4.23 12.17
C TRP A 579 -7.19 2.93 11.48
N VAL A 580 -7.62 1.95 12.29
CA VAL A 580 -8.21 0.70 11.81
C VAL A 580 -9.39 0.28 12.68
N GLY A 581 -10.48 -0.11 12.04
CA GLY A 581 -11.72 -0.57 12.66
C GLY A 581 -12.00 -2.04 12.36
N PHE A 582 -12.27 -2.81 13.42
CA PHE A 582 -12.74 -4.20 13.33
C PHE A 582 -14.17 -4.30 13.86
N VAL A 583 -15.05 -5.02 13.15
CA VAL A 583 -16.41 -5.36 13.60
C VAL A 583 -16.74 -6.78 13.16
N GLY A 584 -17.32 -7.58 14.04
CA GLY A 584 -17.81 -8.91 13.68
C GLY A 584 -17.71 -9.93 14.81
N PRO A 585 -18.05 -11.20 14.55
CA PRO A 585 -17.94 -12.26 15.55
C PRO A 585 -16.49 -12.45 16.02
N GLY A 586 -16.28 -12.53 17.33
CA GLY A 586 -14.97 -12.69 17.95
C GLY A 586 -14.18 -11.37 18.12
N ILE A 587 -14.72 -10.24 17.64
CA ILE A 587 -14.17 -8.90 17.90
C ILE A 587 -14.79 -8.31 19.16
N ALA A 588 -13.96 -7.75 20.04
CA ALA A 588 -14.42 -7.04 21.21
C ALA A 588 -15.09 -5.72 20.83
N ASN A 589 -16.18 -5.37 21.52
CA ASN A 589 -16.87 -4.09 21.35
C ASN A 589 -16.35 -3.06 22.37
N ASN A 590 -15.14 -2.55 22.12
CA ASN A 590 -14.48 -1.57 22.99
C ASN A 590 -14.78 -0.11 22.58
N GLY A 591 -15.43 0.11 21.43
CA GLY A 591 -15.61 1.44 20.87
C GLY A 591 -14.29 2.02 20.36
N VAL A 592 -13.97 3.24 20.77
CA VAL A 592 -12.71 3.90 20.36
C VAL A 592 -11.59 3.55 21.33
N ASP A 593 -10.49 3.01 20.82
CA ASP A 593 -9.23 2.84 21.54
C ASP A 593 -8.16 3.76 20.91
N SER A 594 -7.79 4.82 21.66
CA SER A 594 -6.76 5.77 21.25
C SER A 594 -5.42 5.54 21.96
N SER A 595 -5.26 4.40 22.63
CA SER A 595 -4.13 4.13 23.54
C SER A 595 -3.27 2.95 23.12
N THR A 596 -3.88 1.91 22.55
CA THR A 596 -3.13 0.79 21.99
C THR A 596 -2.37 1.27 20.75
N TRP A 597 -1.07 1.02 20.71
CA TRP A 597 -0.23 1.29 19.54
C TRP A 597 -0.28 0.06 18.63
N THR A 598 -0.71 0.27 17.39
CA THR A 598 -0.81 -0.76 16.36
C THR A 598 -0.22 -0.24 15.05
N ASP A 599 -0.02 -1.15 14.10
CA ASP A 599 0.33 -0.78 12.73
C ASP A 599 -0.34 -1.67 11.68
N HIS A 600 -0.18 -1.27 10.41
CA HIS A 600 -0.77 -1.96 9.25
C HIS A 600 -0.44 -3.45 9.21
N THR A 601 0.77 -3.84 9.62
CA THR A 601 1.19 -5.23 9.55
C THR A 601 0.42 -6.14 10.53
N ASN A 602 -0.23 -5.55 11.53
CA ASN A 602 -1.03 -6.28 12.52
C ASN A 602 -2.39 -6.74 11.97
N VAL A 603 -2.91 -6.11 10.90
CA VAL A 603 -4.26 -6.36 10.39
C VAL A 603 -4.41 -7.78 9.84
N ARG A 604 -3.51 -8.19 8.94
CA ARG A 604 -3.51 -9.52 8.30
C ARG A 604 -3.49 -10.68 9.32
N PRO A 605 -2.54 -10.79 10.25
CA PRO A 605 -2.53 -11.89 11.22
C PRO A 605 -3.77 -11.88 12.13
N THR A 606 -4.28 -10.70 12.50
CA THR A 606 -5.52 -10.58 13.29
C THR A 606 -6.72 -11.17 12.55
N MET A 607 -6.88 -10.84 11.27
CA MET A 607 -7.92 -11.41 10.41
C MET A 607 -7.79 -12.93 10.29
N LEU A 608 -6.62 -13.43 9.96
CA LEU A 608 -6.41 -14.87 9.75
C LEU A 608 -6.64 -15.68 11.02
N SER A 609 -6.28 -15.15 12.19
CA SER A 609 -6.51 -15.81 13.48
C SER A 609 -7.99 -16.06 13.74
N LEU A 610 -8.86 -15.08 13.45
CA LEU A 610 -10.31 -15.22 13.58
C LEU A 610 -10.91 -16.21 12.58
N LEU A 611 -10.37 -16.21 11.36
CA LEU A 611 -10.84 -17.07 10.27
C LEU A 611 -10.33 -18.51 10.37
N GLY A 612 -9.38 -18.79 11.26
CA GLY A 612 -8.73 -20.11 11.34
C GLY A 612 -7.88 -20.42 10.12
N LEU A 613 -7.34 -19.39 9.47
CA LEU A 613 -6.49 -19.47 8.29
C LEU A 613 -5.05 -19.10 8.66
N VAL A 614 -4.11 -19.38 7.76
CA VAL A 614 -2.69 -19.09 7.95
C VAL A 614 -2.02 -18.81 6.60
N ASP A 615 -1.09 -17.88 6.58
CA ASP A 615 -0.20 -17.65 5.43
C ASP A 615 0.99 -18.64 5.47
N ASP A 616 1.63 -18.88 4.33
CA ASP A 616 2.81 -19.77 4.25
C ASP A 616 4.11 -19.12 4.75
N TYR A 617 4.01 -17.90 5.28
CA TYR A 617 5.13 -17.09 5.76
C TYR A 617 4.83 -16.50 7.14
N ARG A 618 5.89 -16.05 7.80
CA ARG A 618 5.82 -15.31 9.06
C ARG A 618 5.46 -13.85 8.81
N HIS A 619 4.47 -13.34 9.54
CA HIS A 619 4.08 -11.93 9.55
C HIS A 619 5.09 -11.08 10.32
N ASP A 620 5.26 -9.83 9.91
CA ASP A 620 6.02 -8.83 10.69
C ASP A 620 5.18 -8.19 11.78
N GLY A 621 3.86 -8.13 11.58
CA GLY A 621 2.92 -7.75 12.62
C GLY A 621 2.57 -8.90 13.55
N ARG A 622 1.61 -8.65 14.44
CA ARG A 622 1.09 -9.64 15.40
C ARG A 622 -0.43 -9.65 15.41
N VAL A 623 -1.01 -10.70 15.97
CA VAL A 623 -2.44 -10.71 16.33
C VAL A 623 -2.70 -9.63 17.39
N LEU A 624 -3.62 -8.70 17.08
CA LEU A 624 -4.16 -7.70 18.00
C LEU A 624 -5.13 -8.34 18.97
N VAL A 625 -4.62 -8.97 20.04
CA VAL A 625 -5.45 -9.57 21.09
C VAL A 625 -6.35 -8.54 21.78
N GLU A 626 -5.97 -7.26 21.71
CA GLU A 626 -6.72 -6.09 22.17
C GLU A 626 -8.02 -5.88 21.36
N ALA A 627 -8.03 -6.30 20.10
CA ALA A 627 -9.21 -6.24 19.22
C ALA A 627 -10.18 -7.40 19.46
N LEU A 628 -9.75 -8.48 20.13
CA LEU A 628 -10.47 -9.74 20.18
C LEU A 628 -11.27 -9.90 21.47
N ASP A 629 -12.46 -10.50 21.35
CA ASP A 629 -13.16 -11.05 22.49
C ASP A 629 -12.33 -12.15 23.14
N LYS A 630 -12.39 -12.26 24.46
CA LYS A 630 -11.59 -13.22 25.24
C LYS A 630 -11.67 -14.67 24.74
N HIS A 631 -12.81 -15.10 24.20
CA HIS A 631 -13.01 -16.47 23.72
C HIS A 631 -12.42 -16.71 22.32
N ALA A 632 -12.15 -15.64 21.57
CA ALA A 632 -11.56 -15.68 20.25
C ALA A 632 -10.02 -15.57 20.28
N ILE A 633 -9.44 -15.12 21.40
CA ILE A 633 -7.98 -15.07 21.57
C ILE A 633 -7.40 -16.49 21.54
N PRO A 634 -6.41 -16.79 20.68
CA PRO A 634 -5.69 -18.06 20.71
C PRO A 634 -5.15 -18.38 22.10
N GLN A 635 -5.40 -19.59 22.60
CA GLN A 635 -5.03 -19.98 23.97
C GLN A 635 -3.55 -19.73 24.28
N ALA A 636 -2.66 -20.01 23.32
CA ALA A 636 -1.22 -19.80 23.49
C ALA A 636 -0.80 -18.32 23.60
N LEU A 637 -1.63 -17.39 23.12
CA LEU A 637 -1.45 -15.94 23.33
C LEU A 637 -2.10 -15.46 24.64
N TYR A 638 -3.13 -16.15 25.13
CA TYR A 638 -3.86 -15.79 26.34
C TYR A 638 -3.16 -16.26 27.63
N GLU A 639 -2.41 -17.35 27.58
CA GLU A 639 -1.58 -17.77 28.72
C GLU A 639 -0.47 -16.76 28.98
N HIS A 640 -0.26 -16.39 30.25
CA HIS A 640 0.61 -15.27 30.64
C HIS A 640 0.28 -13.93 29.97
N ARG A 641 -1.00 -13.68 29.62
CA ARG A 641 -1.48 -12.50 28.87
C ARG A 641 -0.84 -11.16 29.18
N ASN A 642 -0.50 -10.87 30.43
CA ASN A 642 0.16 -9.60 30.77
C ASN A 642 1.57 -9.55 30.14
N THR A 643 2.38 -10.59 30.33
CA THR A 643 3.72 -10.69 29.74
C THR A 643 3.65 -10.77 28.21
N THR A 644 2.66 -11.48 27.64
CA THR A 644 2.49 -11.55 26.19
C THR A 644 2.06 -10.20 25.60
N GLY A 645 1.18 -9.47 26.28
CA GLY A 645 0.80 -8.10 25.92
C GLY A 645 1.98 -7.13 26.00
N ASP A 646 2.75 -7.17 27.09
CA ASP A 646 3.98 -6.38 27.24
C ASP A 646 5.00 -6.69 26.14
N LEU A 647 5.11 -7.97 25.74
CA LEU A 647 5.98 -8.40 24.64
C LEU A 647 5.50 -7.86 23.30
N GLY A 648 4.20 -7.91 23.02
CA GLY A 648 3.61 -7.32 21.81
C GLY A 648 3.85 -5.80 21.74
N ALA A 649 3.55 -5.08 22.83
CA ALA A 649 3.72 -3.63 22.88
C ALA A 649 5.17 -3.17 22.66
N ILE A 650 6.15 -3.84 23.28
CA ILE A 650 7.56 -3.47 23.07
C ILE A 650 8.10 -3.94 21.72
N TYR A 651 7.53 -5.01 21.16
CA TYR A 651 7.88 -5.48 19.82
C TYR A 651 7.51 -4.45 18.75
N GLU A 652 6.33 -3.84 18.85
CA GLU A 652 5.92 -2.77 17.93
C GLU A 652 6.91 -1.59 17.97
N GLN A 653 7.29 -1.13 19.17
CA GLN A 653 8.25 -0.03 19.34
C GLN A 653 9.66 -0.37 18.84
N LEU A 654 10.00 -1.66 18.81
CA LEU A 654 11.29 -2.16 18.36
C LEU A 654 11.33 -2.38 16.84
N ASN A 655 10.25 -2.87 16.24
CA ASN A 655 10.24 -3.34 14.86
C ASN A 655 9.65 -2.32 13.88
N ALA A 656 8.57 -1.62 14.24
CA ALA A 656 7.88 -0.76 13.30
C ALA A 656 8.71 0.45 12.86
N PRO A 657 8.57 0.91 11.59
CA PRO A 657 9.26 2.11 11.10
C PRO A 657 9.00 3.36 11.96
N PHE A 658 7.75 3.54 12.42
CA PHE A 658 7.34 4.63 13.32
C PHE A 658 7.54 4.30 14.81
N GLY A 659 7.99 3.10 15.14
CA GLY A 659 8.36 2.73 16.51
C GLY A 659 9.57 3.52 17.00
N GLN A 660 9.75 3.58 18.32
CA GLN A 660 10.86 4.30 18.97
C GLN A 660 12.23 3.96 18.34
N PHE A 661 12.51 2.69 18.03
CA PHE A 661 13.78 2.28 17.40
C PHE A 661 14.01 2.96 16.04
N GLY A 662 12.99 2.94 15.17
CA GLY A 662 13.06 3.55 13.84
C GLY A 662 13.26 5.06 13.93
N MET A 663 12.46 5.74 14.74
CA MET A 663 12.53 7.20 14.87
C MET A 663 13.83 7.71 15.52
N ASP A 664 14.37 6.98 16.48
CA ASP A 664 15.67 7.29 17.10
C ASP A 664 16.82 7.05 16.12
N THR A 665 16.83 5.92 15.42
CA THR A 665 17.87 5.64 14.42
C THR A 665 17.82 6.59 13.24
N LEU A 666 16.64 7.05 12.81
CA LEU A 666 16.50 8.10 11.81
C LEU A 666 17.08 9.44 12.31
N THR A 667 16.84 9.79 13.58
CA THR A 667 17.43 10.99 14.19
C THR A 667 18.96 10.89 14.25
N ALA A 668 19.50 9.73 14.62
CA ALA A 668 20.93 9.46 14.61
C ALA A 668 21.51 9.52 13.18
N SER A 669 20.86 8.89 12.19
CA SER A 669 21.30 8.89 10.79
C SER A 669 21.31 10.31 10.23
N THR A 670 20.33 11.14 10.57
CA THR A 670 20.32 12.57 10.17
C THR A 670 21.57 13.29 10.67
N ARG A 671 21.98 13.07 11.92
CA ARG A 671 23.22 13.64 12.48
C ARG A 671 24.48 13.09 11.80
N ALA A 672 24.48 11.81 11.44
CA ALA A 672 25.57 11.20 10.70
C ALA A 672 25.69 11.82 9.30
N VAL A 673 24.59 11.84 8.56
CA VAL A 673 24.51 12.31 7.17
C VAL A 673 24.91 13.78 7.06
N THR A 674 24.48 14.62 8.00
CA THR A 674 24.82 16.05 8.04
C THR A 674 26.24 16.37 8.54
N SER A 675 26.96 15.39 9.11
CA SER A 675 28.30 15.59 9.63
C SER A 675 29.31 15.92 8.51
N THR A 676 30.16 16.93 8.77
CA THR A 676 31.35 17.21 7.95
C THR A 676 32.57 16.40 8.38
N ASP A 677 32.49 15.68 9.50
CA ASP A 677 33.51 14.75 9.98
C ASP A 677 33.12 13.32 9.58
N GLU A 678 33.87 12.74 8.64
CA GLU A 678 33.61 11.40 8.11
C GLU A 678 33.85 10.29 9.15
N SER A 679 34.65 10.55 10.20
CA SER A 679 34.81 9.61 11.31
C SER A 679 33.58 9.55 12.19
N VAL A 680 32.91 10.70 12.41
CA VAL A 680 31.62 10.77 13.11
C VAL A 680 30.52 10.09 12.29
N TYR A 681 30.44 10.37 10.98
CA TYR A 681 29.51 9.70 10.07
C TYR A 681 29.70 8.18 10.11
N SER A 682 30.93 7.71 9.92
CA SER A 682 31.24 6.29 9.91
C SER A 682 30.92 5.62 11.25
N SER A 683 31.21 6.29 12.38
CA SER A 683 30.94 5.76 13.72
C SER A 683 29.44 5.62 13.99
N ILE A 684 28.64 6.64 13.66
CA ILE A 684 27.19 6.60 13.91
C ILE A 684 26.54 5.56 13.01
N GLU A 685 26.79 5.58 11.70
CA GLU A 685 26.17 4.61 10.79
C GLU A 685 26.60 3.16 11.09
N SER A 686 27.86 2.93 11.49
CA SER A 686 28.27 1.58 11.94
C SER A 686 27.54 1.15 13.21
N SER A 687 27.18 2.10 14.08
CA SER A 687 26.39 1.82 15.29
C SER A 687 24.94 1.52 14.94
N ILE A 688 24.36 2.25 13.97
CA ILE A 688 23.02 1.98 13.44
C ILE A 688 22.98 0.58 12.83
N ASP A 689 23.89 0.22 11.91
CA ASP A 689 23.90 -1.12 11.29
C ASP A 689 24.06 -2.24 12.32
N SER A 690 24.89 -2.02 13.36
CA SER A 690 25.05 -2.98 14.45
C SER A 690 23.78 -3.12 15.30
N LEU A 691 23.08 -2.02 15.60
CA LEU A 691 21.82 -2.04 16.33
C LEU A 691 20.71 -2.67 15.48
N THR A 692 20.61 -2.34 14.20
CA THR A 692 19.64 -2.94 13.27
C THR A 692 19.84 -4.45 13.16
N THR A 693 21.09 -4.92 13.04
CA THR A 693 21.38 -6.37 13.04
C THR A 693 20.92 -7.06 14.33
N GLN A 694 21.09 -6.42 15.48
CA GLN A 694 20.62 -6.95 16.77
C GLN A 694 19.10 -6.91 16.88
N ARG A 695 18.49 -5.81 16.42
CA ARG A 695 17.04 -5.62 16.33
C ARG A 695 16.43 -6.72 15.48
N ASP A 696 16.88 -6.92 14.24
CA ASP A 696 16.32 -7.90 13.31
C ASP A 696 16.40 -9.32 13.89
N ALA A 697 17.53 -9.66 14.54
CA ALA A 697 17.70 -10.96 15.18
C ALA A 697 16.75 -11.18 16.38
N LEU A 698 16.44 -10.12 17.13
CA LEU A 698 15.48 -10.19 18.25
C LEU A 698 14.04 -10.17 17.74
N ALA A 699 13.71 -9.28 16.81
CA ALA A 699 12.42 -9.17 16.16
C ALA A 699 12.01 -10.50 15.54
N LEU A 700 12.93 -11.21 14.86
CA LEU A 700 12.68 -12.54 14.33
C LEU A 700 12.31 -13.57 15.41
N LYS A 701 12.96 -13.54 16.59
CA LYS A 701 12.61 -14.45 17.70
C LYS A 701 11.23 -14.16 18.25
N ILE A 702 10.92 -12.87 18.45
CA ILE A 702 9.65 -12.44 19.04
C ILE A 702 8.49 -12.74 18.09
N SER A 703 8.59 -12.30 16.84
CA SER A 703 7.59 -12.58 15.80
C SER A 703 7.37 -14.07 15.57
N SER A 704 8.43 -14.89 15.50
CA SER A 704 8.29 -16.34 15.38
C SER A 704 7.54 -16.96 16.55
N ALA A 705 7.70 -16.42 17.77
CA ALA A 705 6.99 -16.90 18.95
C ALA A 705 5.52 -16.44 18.95
N LEU A 706 5.25 -15.19 18.54
CA LEU A 706 3.90 -14.63 18.43
C LEU A 706 3.09 -15.37 17.34
N ASP A 707 3.64 -15.55 16.14
CA ASP A 707 3.02 -16.33 15.07
C ASP A 707 2.87 -17.81 15.44
N GLY A 708 3.89 -18.39 16.07
CA GLY A 708 3.83 -19.76 16.59
C GLY A 708 2.67 -19.95 17.56
N ALA A 709 2.45 -18.98 18.45
CA ALA A 709 1.33 -18.99 19.39
C ALA A 709 -0.02 -18.75 18.71
N ALA A 710 -0.08 -17.82 17.75
CA ALA A 710 -1.30 -17.50 17.02
C ALA A 710 -1.81 -18.67 16.16
N PHE A 711 -0.91 -19.29 15.38
CA PHE A 711 -1.30 -20.19 14.28
C PHE A 711 -0.88 -21.65 14.49
N ASN A 712 0.09 -21.91 15.37
CA ASN A 712 0.66 -23.24 15.54
C ASN A 712 0.47 -23.81 16.96
N ASN A 713 -0.31 -23.15 17.81
CA ASN A 713 -0.56 -23.52 19.21
C ASN A 713 0.75 -23.74 20.00
N GLN A 714 1.79 -22.97 19.67
CA GLN A 714 3.09 -23.04 20.34
C GLN A 714 3.12 -22.07 21.51
N MET A 715 3.23 -22.60 22.73
CA MET A 715 3.23 -21.77 23.94
C MET A 715 4.46 -20.87 24.02
N ILE A 716 4.24 -19.58 24.30
CA ILE A 716 5.32 -18.65 24.64
C ILE A 716 5.76 -18.92 26.08
N LYS A 717 7.03 -19.26 26.26
CA LYS A 717 7.61 -19.43 27.60
C LYS A 717 7.74 -18.05 28.24
N GLU A 718 7.07 -17.84 29.37
CA GLU A 718 7.07 -16.55 30.08
C GLU A 718 8.49 -16.04 30.41
N LYS A 719 9.43 -16.95 30.71
CA LYS A 719 10.83 -16.60 30.96
C LYS A 719 11.49 -15.99 29.72
N ASP A 720 11.29 -16.61 28.55
CA ASP A 720 11.89 -16.17 27.30
C ASP A 720 11.28 -14.82 26.88
N ALA A 721 9.96 -14.66 27.04
CA ALA A 721 9.27 -13.39 26.79
C ALA A 721 9.83 -12.24 27.66
N LYS A 722 10.01 -12.46 28.97
CA LYS A 722 10.62 -11.47 29.87
C LYS A 722 12.06 -11.12 29.47
N GLU A 723 12.82 -12.10 29.01
CA GLU A 723 14.19 -11.89 28.53
C GLU A 723 14.20 -11.05 27.25
N TRP A 724 13.28 -11.33 26.31
CA TRP A 724 13.15 -10.55 25.08
C TRP A 724 12.64 -9.14 25.32
N ILE A 725 11.68 -8.93 26.24
CA ILE A 725 11.26 -7.59 26.67
C ILE A 725 12.45 -6.79 27.19
N ALA A 726 13.28 -7.38 28.06
CA ALA A 726 14.46 -6.69 28.58
C ALA A 726 15.51 -6.39 27.48
N GLN A 727 15.71 -7.31 26.52
CA GLN A 727 16.59 -7.09 25.38
C GLN A 727 16.06 -5.98 24.46
N ALA A 728 14.75 -5.97 24.18
CA ALA A 728 14.10 -4.95 23.37
C ALA A 728 14.25 -3.58 24.02
N GLN A 729 13.95 -3.46 25.32
CA GLN A 729 14.15 -2.21 26.07
C GLN A 729 15.61 -1.75 26.00
N SER A 730 16.57 -2.67 26.14
CA SER A 730 17.99 -2.33 26.03
C SER A 730 18.38 -1.83 24.64
N LEU A 731 17.76 -2.31 23.56
CA LEU A 731 18.01 -1.82 22.20
C LEU A 731 17.37 -0.45 21.99
N LEU A 732 16.16 -0.22 22.51
CA LEU A 732 15.50 1.08 22.50
C LEU A 732 16.35 2.13 23.25
N ASP A 733 16.84 1.80 24.44
CA ASP A 733 17.69 2.69 25.23
C ASP A 733 19.01 3.03 24.50
N GLN A 734 19.58 2.07 23.75
CA GLN A 734 20.78 2.29 22.95
C GLN A 734 20.51 3.15 21.71
N ALA A 735 19.39 2.94 21.02
CA ALA A 735 18.96 3.77 19.90
C ALA A 735 18.71 5.21 20.38
N ALA A 736 18.01 5.40 21.49
CA ALA A 736 17.77 6.70 22.10
C ALA A 736 19.07 7.40 22.52
N ALA A 737 20.02 6.66 23.12
CA ALA A 737 21.34 7.18 23.46
C ALA A 737 22.17 7.56 22.22
N LEU A 738 21.97 6.85 21.10
CA LEU A 738 22.59 7.20 19.83
C LEU A 738 21.89 8.40 19.19
N ALA A 739 20.59 8.62 19.40
CA ALA A 739 19.85 9.77 18.88
C ALA A 739 20.16 11.07 19.63
N ALA A 740 20.39 10.99 20.95
CA ALA A 740 20.80 12.10 21.81
C ALA A 740 22.14 12.72 21.38
#